data_AF-A0A848YPE9-F1
#
_entry.id   AF-A0A848YPE9-F1
#
_cell.length_a   1.000
_cell.length_b   1.000
_cell.length_c   1.000
_cell.angle_alpha   90.00
_cell.angle_beta   90.00
_cell.angle_gamma   90.00
#
_symmetry.space_group_name_H-M   'P 1'
#
loop_
_entity.id
_entity.type
_entity.pdbx_description
1 polymer ?
#
loop_
_entity_poly.entity_id
_entity_poly.type
_entity_poly.pdbx_seq_one_letter_code
_entity_poly.pdbx_strand_id
1 'polypeptide(L)'
;MGKALAICFLCLLLAPGFMLLTHRDQGSVSVDTGMPRWSWETALNHNFYQEIDDYVSRRFAAVTPLRMIGNRVDFHLFRTAMAADVHIGKSGWLFSRKSVRSLLDAESRKLQKVRQQALNLLVLERAVRATGRQFHFTIIPDKASLYPELIGYPRAYAAVTGGNFFNAGTFAQSHGSESFIQLHRILRRYKAEGMPLYGKTSHFLDPLGARSVASAIGNRLKHSHLFLSIVRPDTVEVNPPADLWSELSGGGMPEHTVVSEPVSVKNTIDPGRDALPAALFCGDEHLYRLVPYMIHMFRSIDFVPADMIGFIVNGKPLTDYDVILVGRSETRWAELRVDLDTILPHLIPRSVSGPAHRISFDRFAPVSRVALIRSPVGLEIKYSGAASAFDLSDIRGSHDRTLRVLRLSLDAVVPTDLKIVKRPDSGPVEIKSVAHGTSDIFLVLPFAASTSFRFHPGNNGGQLLVRSMSLIELTDTNSGFVAEKPQQIPDKIRWIPAMPVPRLPRIEVPVAEVRAIPSETVIAGPPDPVQPFITHIAGQRISVPALNGSSLARFNRTVANHEPASAVIDPIGMVSPVIVAESVKPAVKSPVLSPAIPTVLSLNEIEEGRIFQRRGTTADIFISGTVAGEPGPVAARVVRHGSGEEVSPWTVIDATPQKGIFAGVLPGVPEGGWYALQLRDNTAPSVLTRGRTKWGVGILIACIGQSNMKEWFHTGTMAPTSDLLQKYDTRRGWRAVGTHGIGALTFGNRLIDNLGVPVGFLEYAVNGSGLSPKADWGTGYWADKRPGSIYRRFLSGVSGAGGALEAVIWIQGEADAAKGTVSEPEYRHALEGFVDGRLRRDIRNASGRPALPVLLVSLVKRPGGRDIPHQAIRNAQARACETLEECYPVPTTMDLENRGRQHLSVDAYRKMGNRVSQTFLYLLGKASYYRGPVAVEGRVSGAGILDIALKHGGGSDISPVDGISGWEVLMDGKPVPITTVVRHDAETIRIFLDHPVSGRIKVRYLYGAMPDARNPVRDNTGLQLPLEPCEIDIE
;
A
#
# COMPACT_ATOMS: atom_id res chain seq x y z
N MET A 1 15.72 -47.24 -5.53
CA MET A 1 14.68 -46.38 -4.91
C MET A 1 13.24 -46.81 -5.22
N GLY A 2 12.88 -47.21 -6.45
CA GLY A 2 11.48 -47.55 -6.79
C GLY A 2 10.81 -48.68 -5.98
N LYS A 3 11.55 -49.74 -5.61
CA LYS A 3 10.99 -50.87 -4.85
C LYS A 3 10.66 -50.54 -3.39
N ALA A 4 11.49 -49.71 -2.74
CA ALA A 4 11.24 -49.26 -1.36
C ALA A 4 10.05 -48.30 -1.28
N LEU A 5 9.92 -47.40 -2.27
CA LEU A 5 8.76 -46.50 -2.39
C LEU A 5 7.46 -47.27 -2.65
N ALA A 6 7.49 -48.32 -3.48
CA ALA A 6 6.33 -49.18 -3.73
C ALA A 6 5.90 -49.95 -2.47
N ILE A 7 6.85 -50.43 -1.67
CA ILE A 7 6.57 -51.12 -0.40
C ILE A 7 5.99 -50.15 0.63
N CYS A 8 6.55 -48.94 0.78
CA CYS A 8 5.98 -47.92 1.68
C CYS A 8 4.56 -47.49 1.25
N PHE A 9 4.32 -47.37 -0.06
CA PHE A 9 2.99 -47.06 -0.61
C PHE A 9 1.99 -48.19 -0.37
N LEU A 10 2.42 -49.45 -0.52
CA LEU A 10 1.60 -50.63 -0.22
C LEU A 10 1.29 -50.73 1.28
N CYS A 11 2.26 -50.44 2.15
CA CYS A 11 2.05 -50.40 3.60
C CYS A 11 1.08 -49.28 4.03
N LEU A 12 1.16 -48.10 3.39
CA LEU A 12 0.23 -46.99 3.62
C LEU A 12 -1.19 -47.29 3.14
N LEU A 13 -1.34 -48.03 2.04
CA LEU A 13 -2.64 -48.49 1.53
C LEU A 13 -3.29 -49.56 2.41
N LEU A 14 -2.49 -50.41 3.05
CA LEU A 14 -2.96 -51.51 3.91
C LEU A 14 -3.17 -51.10 5.38
N ALA A 15 -2.60 -49.97 5.81
CA ALA A 15 -2.69 -49.47 7.18
C ALA A 15 -4.13 -49.24 7.70
N PRO A 16 -5.09 -48.73 6.90
CA PRO A 16 -6.48 -48.59 7.35
C PRO A 16 -7.15 -49.95 7.60
N GLY A 17 -6.88 -50.95 6.76
CA GLY A 17 -7.40 -52.30 6.91
C GLY A 17 -6.82 -53.04 8.11
N PHE A 18 -5.53 -52.84 8.38
CA PHE A 18 -4.86 -53.39 9.56
C PHE A 18 -5.38 -52.76 10.86
N MET A 19 -5.58 -51.45 10.89
CA MET A 19 -6.18 -50.73 12.03
C MET A 19 -7.64 -51.12 12.29
N LEU A 20 -8.39 -51.49 11.23
CA LEU A 20 -9.76 -52.01 11.34
C LEU A 20 -9.82 -53.41 12.00
N LEU A 21 -8.79 -54.23 11.78
CA LEU A 21 -8.71 -55.61 12.28
C LEU A 21 -8.23 -55.70 13.74
N THR A 22 -7.58 -54.67 14.27
CA THR A 22 -6.93 -54.72 15.59
C THR A 22 -7.67 -54.00 16.73
N HIS A 23 -8.80 -53.34 16.47
CA HIS A 23 -9.48 -52.55 17.50
C HIS A 23 -10.54 -53.36 18.27
N ARG A 24 -10.36 -53.49 19.59
CA ARG A 24 -11.39 -53.90 20.55
C ARG A 24 -12.05 -52.65 21.13
N ASP A 25 -13.38 -52.64 21.16
CA ASP A 25 -14.23 -51.55 21.63
C ASP A 25 -13.77 -50.97 22.98
N GLN A 26 -13.50 -49.66 22.98
CA GLN A 26 -13.50 -48.84 24.18
C GLN A 26 -14.42 -47.64 23.97
N GLY A 27 -15.60 -47.73 24.58
CA GLY A 27 -16.25 -46.63 25.33
C GLY A 27 -16.64 -45.35 24.61
N SER A 28 -17.95 -45.26 24.33
CA SER A 28 -18.83 -44.07 24.48
C SER A 28 -18.48 -42.76 23.78
N VAL A 29 -19.02 -42.58 22.55
CA VAL A 29 -19.72 -41.34 22.15
C VAL A 29 -20.90 -41.72 21.26
N SER A 30 -22.10 -41.35 21.70
CA SER A 30 -23.40 -41.59 21.08
C SER A 30 -23.77 -40.45 20.13
N VAL A 31 -23.60 -40.63 18.81
CA VAL A 31 -24.49 -40.09 17.76
C VAL A 31 -24.43 -41.05 16.57
N ASP A 32 -25.60 -41.52 16.17
CA ASP A 32 -25.84 -42.59 15.21
C ASP A 32 -25.74 -42.08 13.76
N THR A 33 -24.60 -42.33 13.12
CA THR A 33 -24.49 -42.42 11.65
C THR A 33 -23.59 -43.61 11.34
N GLY A 34 -24.19 -44.75 11.01
CA GLY A 34 -23.45 -45.96 10.63
C GLY A 34 -22.55 -45.71 9.41
N MET A 35 -21.52 -46.55 9.25
CA MET A 35 -20.58 -46.52 8.14
C MET A 35 -21.30 -46.36 6.78
N PRO A 36 -20.87 -45.42 5.91
CA PRO A 36 -21.51 -45.21 4.63
C PRO A 36 -21.46 -46.50 3.80
N ARG A 37 -22.63 -46.94 3.30
CA ARG A 37 -22.76 -48.20 2.55
C ARG A 37 -22.03 -48.10 1.22
N TRP A 38 -21.07 -49.00 1.02
CA TRP A 38 -20.30 -49.09 -0.22
C TRP A 38 -21.17 -49.68 -1.35
N SER A 39 -21.30 -48.93 -2.45
CA SER A 39 -21.80 -49.42 -3.74
C SER A 39 -21.00 -48.76 -4.87
N TRP A 40 -21.03 -49.35 -6.07
CA TRP A 40 -20.34 -48.81 -7.24
C TRP A 40 -20.90 -47.45 -7.70
N GLU A 41 -22.14 -47.14 -7.34
CA GLU A 41 -22.79 -45.84 -7.62
C GLU A 41 -22.38 -44.76 -6.61
N THR A 42 -22.18 -45.11 -5.33
CA THR A 42 -21.71 -44.15 -4.30
C THR A 42 -20.24 -43.80 -4.44
N ALA A 43 -19.38 -44.72 -4.90
CA ALA A 43 -17.95 -44.46 -5.08
C ALA A 43 -17.61 -43.37 -6.12
N LEU A 44 -18.53 -43.10 -7.06
CA LEU A 44 -18.38 -42.04 -8.09
C LEU A 44 -18.99 -40.70 -7.64
N ASN A 45 -19.64 -40.66 -6.49
CA ASN A 45 -20.26 -39.46 -5.96
C ASN A 45 -19.24 -38.62 -5.18
N HIS A 46 -19.15 -37.32 -5.46
CA HIS A 46 -18.17 -36.42 -4.85
C HIS A 46 -18.28 -36.33 -3.32
N ASN A 47 -19.48 -36.63 -2.79
CA ASN A 47 -19.78 -36.55 -1.36
C ASN A 47 -19.38 -37.81 -0.57
N PHE A 48 -19.16 -38.96 -1.23
CA PHE A 48 -18.83 -40.22 -0.54
C PHE A 48 -17.46 -40.18 0.15
N TYR A 49 -16.49 -39.52 -0.47
CA TYR A 49 -15.17 -39.32 0.13
C TYR A 49 -15.21 -38.39 1.34
N GLN A 50 -16.11 -37.40 1.34
CA GLN A 50 -16.33 -36.52 2.50
C GLN A 50 -17.01 -37.28 3.64
N GLU A 51 -17.96 -38.16 3.34
CA GLU A 51 -18.63 -38.99 4.35
C GLU A 51 -17.67 -40.00 5.01
N ILE A 52 -16.73 -40.58 4.25
CA ILE A 52 -15.66 -41.42 4.81
C ILE A 52 -14.67 -40.61 5.63
N ASP A 53 -14.24 -39.44 5.16
CA ASP A 53 -13.30 -38.57 5.89
C ASP A 53 -13.90 -38.08 7.22
N ASP A 54 -15.19 -37.73 7.21
CA ASP A 54 -15.96 -37.39 8.41
C ASP A 54 -16.12 -38.58 9.37
N TYR A 55 -16.41 -39.78 8.86
CA TYR A 55 -16.52 -40.99 9.66
C TYR A 55 -15.19 -41.33 10.35
N VAL A 56 -14.08 -41.29 9.61
CA VAL A 56 -12.74 -41.57 10.13
C VAL A 56 -12.30 -40.50 11.15
N SER A 57 -12.53 -39.22 10.84
CA SER A 57 -12.17 -38.09 11.70
C SER A 57 -12.93 -38.09 13.04
N ARG A 58 -14.16 -38.61 13.07
CA ARG A 58 -14.98 -38.68 14.29
C ARG A 58 -14.69 -39.92 15.15
N ARG A 59 -14.18 -41.01 14.56
CA ARG A 59 -13.99 -42.31 15.25
C ARG A 59 -12.55 -42.59 15.69
N PHE A 60 -11.54 -41.99 15.04
CA PHE A 60 -10.13 -42.28 15.34
C PHE A 60 -9.41 -41.07 15.99
N ALA A 61 -9.06 -41.19 17.27
CA ALA A 61 -8.23 -40.21 18.00
C ALA A 61 -6.73 -40.19 17.57
N ALA A 62 -6.33 -41.06 16.65
CA ALA A 62 -4.95 -41.21 16.17
C ALA A 62 -4.57 -40.26 15.01
N VAL A 63 -5.46 -39.34 14.61
CA VAL A 63 -5.23 -38.38 13.52
C VAL A 63 -4.08 -37.41 13.84
N THR A 64 -3.81 -37.11 15.11
CA THR A 64 -2.74 -36.19 15.53
C THR A 64 -1.33 -36.72 15.23
N PRO A 65 -0.91 -37.92 15.68
CA PRO A 65 0.43 -38.45 15.37
C PRO A 65 0.65 -38.72 13.87
N LEU A 66 -0.38 -39.15 13.12
CA LEU A 66 -0.27 -39.33 11.67
C LEU A 66 -0.15 -38.00 10.90
N ARG A 67 -0.87 -36.95 11.33
CA ARG A 67 -0.67 -35.58 10.83
C ARG A 67 0.72 -35.03 11.17
N MET A 68 1.26 -35.34 12.36
CA MET A 68 2.62 -34.94 12.77
C MET A 68 3.69 -35.58 11.89
N ILE A 69 3.56 -36.87 11.58
CA ILE A 69 4.48 -37.58 10.67
C ILE A 69 4.33 -37.03 9.24
N GLY A 70 3.10 -36.82 8.75
CA GLY A 70 2.83 -36.22 7.45
C GLY A 70 3.47 -34.84 7.29
N ASN A 71 3.25 -33.93 8.26
CA ASN A 71 3.83 -32.58 8.23
C ASN A 71 5.37 -32.59 8.30
N ARG A 72 5.99 -33.53 9.04
CA ARG A 72 7.46 -33.68 9.10
C ARG A 72 8.04 -34.18 7.79
N VAL A 73 7.39 -35.18 7.19
CA VAL A 73 7.75 -35.73 5.87
C VAL A 73 7.60 -34.64 4.81
N ASP A 74 6.48 -33.93 4.79
CA ASP A 74 6.23 -32.88 3.80
C ASP A 74 7.14 -31.66 3.95
N PHE A 75 7.52 -31.29 5.18
CA PHE A 75 8.52 -30.23 5.41
C PHE A 75 9.89 -30.62 4.86
N HIS A 76 10.36 -31.85 5.14
CA HIS A 76 11.70 -32.29 4.75
C HIS A 76 11.82 -32.69 3.26
N LEU A 77 10.76 -33.27 2.67
CA LEU A 77 10.75 -33.72 1.26
C LEU A 77 10.23 -32.65 0.29
N PHE A 78 9.15 -31.95 0.64
CA PHE A 78 8.41 -31.09 -0.29
C PHE A 78 8.42 -29.61 0.08
N ARG A 79 8.91 -29.25 1.27
CA ARG A 79 8.84 -27.90 1.85
C ARG A 79 7.41 -27.33 1.91
N THR A 80 6.40 -28.18 2.04
CA THR A 80 4.97 -27.80 2.05
C THR A 80 4.24 -28.48 3.22
N ALA A 81 4.12 -27.83 4.38
CA ALA A 81 3.32 -28.41 5.49
C ALA A 81 1.99 -27.67 5.66
N MET A 82 0.93 -28.41 6.05
CA MET A 82 -0.43 -27.91 6.26
C MET A 82 -0.64 -27.40 7.70
N ALA A 83 0.28 -26.60 8.25
CA ALA A 83 0.04 -25.91 9.53
C ALA A 83 -0.80 -24.64 9.28
N ALA A 84 -1.86 -24.42 10.07
CA ALA A 84 -2.81 -23.33 9.86
C ALA A 84 -2.19 -21.93 10.10
N ASP A 85 -1.22 -21.84 11.01
CA ASP A 85 -0.72 -20.56 11.55
C ASP A 85 0.77 -20.28 11.27
N VAL A 86 1.49 -21.23 10.66
CA VAL A 86 2.90 -21.07 10.24
C VAL A 86 3.00 -20.89 8.72
N HIS A 87 3.92 -20.02 8.29
CA HIS A 87 4.29 -19.79 6.90
C HIS A 87 5.74 -20.22 6.68
N ILE A 88 5.96 -21.06 5.66
CA ILE A 88 7.29 -21.58 5.30
C ILE A 88 7.92 -20.66 4.25
N GLY A 89 9.05 -20.07 4.60
CA GLY A 89 9.86 -19.22 3.74
C GLY A 89 11.06 -19.92 3.09
N LYS A 90 11.92 -19.14 2.45
CA LYS A 90 13.13 -19.63 1.77
C LYS A 90 14.10 -20.23 2.76
N SER A 91 14.84 -21.24 2.29
CA SER A 91 15.95 -21.86 3.03
C SER A 91 15.58 -22.38 4.42
N GLY A 92 14.33 -22.76 4.66
CA GLY A 92 13.85 -23.30 5.93
C GLY A 92 13.56 -22.25 7.01
N TRP A 93 13.39 -20.98 6.62
CA TRP A 93 12.89 -19.95 7.52
C TRP A 93 11.39 -20.12 7.76
N LEU A 94 10.96 -20.00 9.02
CA LEU A 94 9.54 -20.03 9.39
C LEU A 94 9.06 -18.64 9.81
N PHE A 95 7.83 -18.31 9.48
CA PHE A 95 7.17 -17.05 9.83
C PHE A 95 5.80 -17.31 10.43
N SER A 96 5.33 -16.46 11.34
CA SER A 96 3.92 -16.46 11.72
C SER A 96 3.07 -16.01 10.53
N ARG A 97 1.99 -16.74 10.22
CA ARG A 97 1.06 -16.36 9.15
C ARG A 97 0.34 -15.04 9.46
N LYS A 98 0.10 -14.74 10.75
CA LYS A 98 -0.47 -13.46 11.20
C LYS A 98 0.45 -12.29 10.83
N SER A 99 1.78 -12.42 10.99
CA SER A 99 2.74 -11.35 10.64
C SER A 99 2.91 -11.19 9.14
N VAL A 100 2.99 -12.30 8.38
CA VAL A 100 3.02 -12.25 6.91
C VAL A 100 1.74 -11.60 6.35
N ARG A 101 0.56 -11.95 6.88
CA ARG A 101 -0.71 -11.34 6.48
C ARG A 101 -0.78 -9.86 6.88
N SER A 102 -0.35 -9.52 8.09
CA SER A 102 -0.32 -8.13 8.58
C SER A 102 0.55 -7.22 7.69
N LEU A 103 1.63 -7.77 7.13
CA LEU A 103 2.50 -7.10 6.16
C LEU A 103 1.84 -6.89 4.79
N LEU A 104 0.90 -7.77 4.41
CA LEU A 104 0.17 -7.74 3.14
C LEU A 104 -1.15 -6.93 3.20
N ASP A 105 -1.69 -6.71 4.39
CA ASP A 105 -2.98 -6.03 4.60
C ASP A 105 -2.82 -4.49 4.70
N ALA A 106 -3.12 -3.78 3.62
CA ALA A 106 -3.18 -2.30 3.55
C ALA A 106 -4.58 -1.73 3.87
N GLU A 107 -5.20 -2.15 4.98
CA GLU A 107 -6.54 -1.68 5.36
C GLU A 107 -6.52 -0.28 6.04
N SER A 108 -7.24 0.71 5.49
CA SER A 108 -7.32 2.07 6.11
C SER A 108 -7.84 2.06 7.54
N ARG A 109 -8.77 1.14 7.88
CA ARG A 109 -9.32 1.04 9.24
C ARG A 109 -8.27 0.61 10.26
N LYS A 110 -7.35 -0.28 9.87
CA LYS A 110 -6.23 -0.72 10.72
C LYS A 110 -5.27 0.45 10.94
N LEU A 111 -4.98 1.25 9.90
CA LEU A 111 -4.15 2.45 10.01
C LEU A 111 -4.76 3.53 10.93
N GLN A 112 -6.07 3.77 10.83
CA GLN A 112 -6.79 4.70 11.72
C GLN A 112 -6.73 4.24 13.18
N LYS A 113 -6.93 2.94 13.44
CA LYS A 113 -6.81 2.37 14.79
C LYS A 113 -5.38 2.51 15.33
N VAL A 114 -4.37 2.26 14.49
CA VAL A 114 -2.95 2.40 14.84
C VAL A 114 -2.59 3.86 15.16
N ARG A 115 -3.08 4.83 14.37
CA ARG A 115 -2.90 6.27 14.64
C ARG A 115 -3.60 6.72 15.92
N GLN A 116 -4.80 6.21 16.19
CA GLN A 116 -5.52 6.52 17.43
C GLN A 116 -4.76 6.01 18.65
N GLN A 117 -4.14 4.82 18.59
CA GLN A 117 -3.30 4.35 19.71
C GLN A 117 -2.03 5.18 19.89
N ALA A 118 -1.40 5.60 18.79
CA ALA A 118 -0.27 6.53 18.87
C ALA A 118 -0.69 7.85 19.55
N LEU A 119 -1.83 8.44 19.16
CA LEU A 119 -2.39 9.64 19.81
C LEU A 119 -2.62 9.45 21.31
N ASN A 120 -3.21 8.33 21.72
CA ASN A 120 -3.45 8.03 23.14
C ASN A 120 -2.14 7.94 23.93
N LEU A 121 -1.09 7.34 23.36
CA LEU A 121 0.23 7.25 23.98
C LEU A 121 0.95 8.60 24.04
N LEU A 122 0.75 9.50 23.08
CA LEU A 122 1.29 10.86 23.16
C LEU A 122 0.64 11.67 24.29
N VAL A 123 -0.66 11.48 24.51
CA VAL A 123 -1.37 12.08 25.66
C VAL A 123 -0.82 11.51 26.97
N LEU A 124 -0.67 10.18 27.04
CA LEU A 124 -0.09 9.52 28.21
C LEU A 124 1.35 9.98 28.47
N GLU A 125 2.17 10.10 27.43
CA GLU A 125 3.54 10.62 27.50
C GLU A 125 3.57 11.96 28.22
N ARG A 126 2.72 12.90 27.80
CA ARG A 126 2.69 14.25 28.38
C ARG A 126 2.15 14.26 29.81
N ALA A 127 1.12 13.46 30.08
CA ALA A 127 0.57 13.34 31.43
C ALA A 127 1.60 12.75 32.40
N VAL A 128 2.32 11.69 32.01
CA VAL A 128 3.36 11.07 32.85
C VAL A 128 4.55 12.02 33.02
N ARG A 129 5.03 12.63 31.93
CA ARG A 129 6.17 13.58 31.98
C ARG A 129 5.87 14.81 32.82
N ALA A 130 4.62 15.28 32.85
CA ALA A 130 4.21 16.38 33.73
C ALA A 130 4.39 16.05 35.23
N THR A 131 4.47 14.76 35.59
CA THR A 131 4.75 14.32 36.97
C THR A 131 6.25 14.15 37.27
N GLY A 132 7.14 14.50 36.33
CA GLY A 132 8.59 14.33 36.45
C GLY A 132 9.13 12.95 36.10
N ARG A 133 8.28 12.03 35.63
CA ARG A 133 8.64 10.64 35.31
C ARG A 133 9.01 10.45 33.84
N GLN A 134 9.80 9.41 33.56
CA GLN A 134 10.15 9.07 32.18
C GLN A 134 9.11 8.12 31.59
N PHE A 135 8.61 8.48 30.41
CA PHE A 135 7.72 7.64 29.63
C PHE A 135 8.35 7.36 28.27
N HIS A 136 8.38 6.10 27.87
CA HIS A 136 8.87 5.66 26.57
C HIS A 136 7.93 4.63 25.97
N PHE A 137 7.82 4.63 24.64
CA PHE A 137 7.10 3.57 23.96
C PHE A 137 7.79 3.15 22.67
N THR A 138 7.59 1.89 22.29
CA THR A 138 8.26 1.28 21.15
C THR A 138 7.39 0.26 20.44
N ILE A 139 7.62 0.09 19.14
CA ILE A 139 7.04 -0.98 18.35
C ILE A 139 8.17 -1.92 17.96
N ILE A 140 8.07 -3.18 18.39
CA ILE A 140 9.05 -4.22 18.08
C ILE A 140 8.68 -4.77 16.69
N PRO A 141 9.55 -4.64 15.67
CA PRO A 141 9.22 -5.12 14.33
C PRO A 141 8.93 -6.62 14.30
N ASP A 142 8.00 -7.07 13.45
CA ASP A 142 7.83 -8.50 13.26
C ASP A 142 8.96 -9.07 12.41
N LYS A 143 9.26 -10.36 12.60
CA LYS A 143 10.24 -11.09 11.77
C LYS A 143 9.97 -10.96 10.27
N ALA A 144 8.69 -11.01 9.86
CA ALA A 144 8.26 -10.86 8.47
C ALA A 144 8.58 -9.45 7.92
N SER A 145 8.50 -8.42 8.74
CA SER A 145 8.79 -7.03 8.37
C SER A 145 10.28 -6.75 8.23
N LEU A 146 11.12 -7.44 9.02
CA LEU A 146 12.57 -7.33 8.92
C LEU A 146 13.20 -8.25 7.88
N TYR A 147 12.61 -9.43 7.60
CA TYR A 147 13.13 -10.40 6.63
C TYR A 147 12.13 -10.72 5.50
N PRO A 148 11.56 -9.71 4.79
CA PRO A 148 10.60 -9.95 3.71
C PRO A 148 11.20 -10.78 2.56
N GLU A 149 12.50 -10.65 2.32
CA GLU A 149 13.23 -11.38 1.27
C GLU A 149 13.26 -12.90 1.47
N LEU A 150 13.05 -13.35 2.72
CA LEU A 150 13.08 -14.74 3.13
C LEU A 150 11.68 -15.37 3.20
N ILE A 151 10.60 -14.63 2.95
CA ILE A 151 9.20 -15.15 3.01
C ILE A 151 8.89 -16.13 1.87
N GLY A 152 9.58 -16.07 0.73
CA GLY A 152 9.42 -17.07 -0.34
C GLY A 152 8.39 -16.78 -1.44
N TYR A 153 7.67 -15.66 -1.40
CA TYR A 153 6.86 -15.20 -2.52
C TYR A 153 7.69 -14.44 -3.57
N PRO A 154 7.56 -14.72 -4.87
CA PRO A 154 8.11 -13.87 -5.92
C PRO A 154 7.24 -12.62 -6.12
N ARG A 155 7.87 -11.44 -6.15
CA ARG A 155 7.40 -10.20 -6.83
C ARG A 155 6.52 -9.13 -6.11
N ALA A 156 6.25 -9.17 -4.81
CA ALA A 156 5.50 -8.06 -4.15
C ALA A 156 6.27 -7.22 -3.11
N TYR A 157 7.56 -7.48 -2.89
CA TYR A 157 8.24 -6.99 -1.67
C TYR A 157 9.23 -5.83 -1.84
N ALA A 158 9.39 -5.27 -3.04
CA ALA A 158 10.31 -4.15 -3.27
C ALA A 158 9.70 -2.75 -3.01
N ALA A 159 8.38 -2.64 -2.80
CA ALA A 159 7.70 -1.34 -2.65
C ALA A 159 7.08 -1.07 -1.26
N VAL A 160 7.10 -2.03 -0.33
CA VAL A 160 6.61 -1.81 1.05
C VAL A 160 7.79 -1.37 1.93
N THR A 161 8.35 -0.19 1.64
CA THR A 161 9.19 0.52 2.59
C THR A 161 8.30 1.17 3.64
N GLY A 162 7.93 0.36 4.64
CA GLY A 162 7.17 0.79 5.82
C GLY A 162 5.75 0.25 5.82
N GLY A 163 5.54 -0.88 6.47
CA GLY A 163 4.18 -1.34 6.78
C GLY A 163 3.41 -0.31 7.62
N ASN A 164 2.12 -0.55 7.86
CA ASN A 164 1.22 0.33 8.65
C ASN A 164 1.79 0.82 10.01
N PHE A 165 2.81 0.14 10.55
CA PHE A 165 3.45 0.42 11.83
C PHE A 165 4.63 1.39 11.75
N PHE A 166 5.31 1.50 10.60
CA PHE A 166 6.23 2.61 10.32
C PHE A 166 5.48 3.96 10.32
N ASN A 167 4.22 3.96 9.87
CA ASN A 167 3.35 5.13 9.87
C ASN A 167 2.95 5.59 11.29
N ALA A 168 2.89 4.69 12.27
CA ALA A 168 2.61 5.05 13.67
C ALA A 168 3.80 5.79 14.30
N GLY A 169 5.00 5.27 14.04
CA GLY A 169 6.24 5.85 14.55
C GLY A 169 6.60 7.18 13.90
N THR A 170 6.39 7.29 12.58
CA THR A 170 6.54 8.57 11.87
C THR A 170 5.46 9.57 12.29
N PHE A 171 4.21 9.13 12.52
CA PHE A 171 3.15 9.97 13.05
C PHE A 171 3.51 10.54 14.43
N ALA A 172 3.94 9.71 15.38
CA ALA A 172 4.34 10.18 16.72
C ALA A 172 5.49 11.20 16.67
N GLN A 173 6.49 10.98 15.81
CA GLN A 173 7.62 11.90 15.67
C GLN A 173 7.27 13.20 14.93
N SER A 174 6.45 13.13 13.89
CA SER A 174 5.98 14.34 13.19
C SER A 174 5.21 15.30 14.11
N HIS A 175 4.69 14.80 15.24
CA HIS A 175 4.02 15.57 16.28
C HIS A 175 4.87 15.75 17.55
N GLY A 176 6.20 15.61 17.42
CA GLY A 176 7.18 16.05 18.40
C GLY A 176 7.53 15.07 19.52
N SER A 177 7.11 13.80 19.49
CA SER A 177 7.47 12.85 20.55
C SER A 177 8.96 12.48 20.51
N GLU A 178 9.65 12.76 21.60
CA GLU A 178 11.02 12.27 21.85
C GLU A 178 11.02 10.89 22.54
N SER A 179 9.88 10.48 23.09
CA SER A 179 9.71 9.23 23.84
C SER A 179 9.56 7.98 22.97
N PHE A 180 9.26 8.14 21.67
CA PHE A 180 9.15 7.02 20.74
C PHE A 180 10.52 6.47 20.30
N ILE A 181 10.77 5.19 20.57
CA ILE A 181 12.02 4.51 20.20
C ILE A 181 11.86 3.79 18.86
N GLN A 182 12.59 4.24 17.82
CA GLN A 182 12.50 3.68 16.46
C GLN A 182 13.30 2.39 16.25
N LEU A 183 12.84 1.29 16.83
CA LEU A 183 13.53 0.00 16.67
C LEU A 183 13.61 -0.46 15.21
N HIS A 184 12.63 -0.14 14.35
CA HIS A 184 12.69 -0.56 12.95
C HIS A 184 13.93 -0.04 12.22
N ARG A 185 14.27 1.25 12.39
CA ARG A 185 15.44 1.87 11.76
C ARG A 185 16.74 1.29 12.28
N ILE A 186 16.82 1.10 13.60
CA ILE A 186 18.00 0.56 14.27
C ILE A 186 18.25 -0.90 13.85
N LEU A 187 17.21 -1.74 13.85
CA LEU A 187 17.33 -3.14 13.50
C LEU A 187 17.60 -3.36 12.00
N ARG A 188 17.07 -2.53 11.10
CA ARG A 188 17.47 -2.58 9.68
C ARG A 188 18.96 -2.32 9.49
N ARG A 189 19.54 -1.38 10.25
CA ARG A 189 20.97 -1.11 10.21
C ARG A 189 21.78 -2.32 10.68
N TYR A 190 21.45 -2.90 11.84
CA TYR A 190 22.14 -4.10 12.33
C TYR A 190 22.01 -5.30 11.39
N LYS A 191 20.84 -5.48 10.76
CA LYS A 191 20.65 -6.49 9.71
C LYS A 191 21.55 -6.24 8.50
N ALA A 192 21.67 -4.99 8.05
CA ALA A 192 22.54 -4.61 6.93
C ALA A 192 24.03 -4.83 7.23
N GLU A 193 24.42 -4.75 8.50
CA GLU A 193 25.76 -5.10 9.02
C GLU A 193 25.97 -6.62 9.15
N GLY A 194 25.00 -7.45 8.75
CA GLY A 194 25.12 -8.92 8.69
C GLY A 194 24.72 -9.64 9.97
N MET A 195 24.16 -8.94 10.97
CA MET A 195 23.78 -9.52 12.24
C MET A 195 22.47 -10.33 12.13
N PRO A 196 22.42 -11.61 12.54
CA PRO A 196 21.16 -12.32 12.70
C PRO A 196 20.41 -11.69 13.88
N LEU A 197 19.14 -11.37 13.66
CA LEU A 197 18.30 -10.71 14.67
C LEU A 197 17.17 -11.61 15.18
N TYR A 198 16.75 -12.60 14.38
CA TYR A 198 15.63 -13.50 14.70
C TYR A 198 16.05 -14.94 14.46
N GLY A 199 15.56 -15.84 15.32
CA GLY A 199 15.77 -17.27 15.16
C GLY A 199 15.08 -17.78 13.89
N LYS A 200 15.76 -18.66 13.13
CA LYS A 200 15.26 -19.19 11.84
C LYS A 200 13.89 -19.85 11.94
N THR A 201 13.63 -20.57 13.03
CA THR A 201 12.40 -21.33 13.32
C THR A 201 11.56 -20.74 14.46
N SER A 202 11.85 -19.51 14.86
CA SER A 202 11.14 -18.78 15.92
C SER A 202 10.51 -17.51 15.37
N HIS A 203 9.41 -17.02 15.98
CA HIS A 203 8.96 -15.66 15.75
C HIS A 203 9.66 -14.62 16.65
N PHE A 204 10.43 -15.05 17.66
CA PHE A 204 11.13 -14.18 18.59
C PHE A 204 12.51 -13.74 18.10
N LEU A 205 12.99 -12.65 18.70
CA LEU A 205 14.38 -12.19 18.58
C LEU A 205 15.32 -13.30 19.09
N ASP A 206 16.45 -13.48 18.42
CA ASP A 206 17.54 -14.28 19.00
C ASP A 206 18.25 -13.48 20.12
N PRO A 207 19.07 -14.12 20.97
CA PRO A 207 19.77 -13.44 22.06
C PRO A 207 20.58 -12.21 21.65
N LEU A 208 21.20 -12.26 20.46
CA LEU A 208 22.01 -11.17 19.93
C LEU A 208 21.13 -9.98 19.48
N GLY A 209 20.01 -10.28 18.81
CA GLY A 209 18.97 -9.32 18.45
C GLY A 209 18.32 -8.69 19.67
N ALA A 210 17.95 -9.49 20.68
CA ALA A 210 17.38 -9.01 21.94
C ALA A 210 18.35 -8.08 22.69
N ARG A 211 19.63 -8.45 22.78
CA ARG A 211 20.68 -7.59 23.35
C ARG A 211 20.83 -6.28 22.58
N SER A 212 20.76 -6.33 21.25
CA SER A 212 20.86 -5.14 20.40
C SER A 212 19.69 -4.19 20.59
N VAL A 213 18.47 -4.73 20.73
CA VAL A 213 17.27 -3.95 21.07
C VAL A 213 17.40 -3.34 22.46
N ALA A 214 17.78 -4.14 23.47
CA ALA A 214 17.97 -3.67 24.84
C ALA A 214 19.01 -2.56 24.94
N SER A 215 20.14 -2.69 24.23
CA SER A 215 21.17 -1.66 24.14
C SER A 215 20.64 -0.38 23.49
N ALA A 216 19.88 -0.50 22.41
CA ALA A 216 19.31 0.65 21.72
C ALA A 216 18.28 1.40 22.58
N ILE A 217 17.44 0.68 23.33
CA ILE A 217 16.53 1.28 24.31
C ILE A 217 17.34 1.93 25.44
N GLY A 218 18.33 1.22 25.98
CA GLY A 218 19.14 1.71 27.10
C GLY A 218 19.94 2.98 26.78
N ASN A 219 20.50 3.07 25.58
CA ASN A 219 21.13 4.30 25.07
C ASN A 219 20.14 5.46 25.02
N ARG A 220 18.87 5.18 24.74
CA ARG A 220 17.85 6.23 24.62
C ARG A 220 17.33 6.70 25.97
N LEU A 221 17.34 5.83 26.97
CA LEU A 221 17.09 6.18 28.36
C LEU A 221 18.27 6.93 29.03
N LYS A 222 19.36 7.21 28.29
CA LYS A 222 20.60 7.87 28.78
C LYS A 222 21.28 7.14 29.96
N HIS A 223 20.96 5.87 30.19
CA HIS A 223 21.56 5.04 31.23
C HIS A 223 22.76 4.21 30.71
N SER A 224 23.39 4.67 29.62
CA SER A 224 24.42 3.97 28.83
C SER A 224 25.74 3.68 29.57
N HIS A 225 25.99 4.30 30.72
CA HIS A 225 27.29 4.17 31.43
C HIS A 225 27.48 2.80 32.12
N LEU A 226 26.40 2.06 32.38
CA LEU A 226 26.41 0.74 33.04
C LEU A 226 26.47 -0.45 32.07
N PHE A 227 26.37 -0.21 30.76
CA PHE A 227 26.10 -1.27 29.79
C PHE A 227 27.34 -2.07 29.34
N LEU A 228 28.55 -1.54 29.55
CA LEU A 228 29.77 -2.07 28.92
C LEU A 228 30.54 -3.13 29.72
N SER A 229 30.20 -3.41 30.98
CA SER A 229 31.03 -4.27 31.84
C SER A 229 30.40 -5.57 32.37
N ILE A 230 29.07 -5.79 32.29
CA ILE A 230 28.43 -6.81 33.14
C ILE A 230 27.86 -8.05 32.40
N VAL A 231 27.46 -7.97 31.13
CA VAL A 231 26.85 -9.14 30.45
C VAL A 231 27.90 -9.93 29.67
N ARG A 232 28.47 -10.97 30.30
CA ARG A 232 29.21 -12.04 29.61
C ARG A 232 28.23 -12.84 28.71
N PRO A 233 28.58 -13.14 27.45
CA PRO A 233 27.75 -13.91 26.50
C PRO A 233 27.28 -15.29 27.00
N ASP A 234 27.96 -15.83 28.01
CA ASP A 234 28.04 -17.25 28.34
C ASP A 234 27.03 -17.70 29.42
N THR A 235 26.29 -16.79 30.06
CA THR A 235 25.39 -17.14 31.19
C THR A 235 23.89 -17.09 30.88
N VAL A 236 23.48 -16.70 29.66
CA VAL A 236 22.07 -16.72 29.25
C VAL A 236 21.92 -17.60 28.02
N GLU A 237 21.98 -18.93 28.24
CA GLU A 237 21.47 -19.90 27.26
C GLU A 237 19.95 -19.77 27.17
N VAL A 238 19.49 -18.77 26.43
CA VAL A 238 18.12 -18.76 25.93
C VAL A 238 18.24 -18.97 24.43
N ASN A 239 18.43 -20.22 24.02
CA ASN A 239 18.18 -20.58 22.62
C ASN A 239 16.76 -20.04 22.28
N PRO A 240 16.60 -19.31 21.16
CA PRO A 240 15.28 -18.84 20.78
C PRO A 240 14.36 -20.06 20.69
N PRO A 241 13.15 -20.02 21.28
CA PRO A 241 12.25 -21.16 21.28
C PRO A 241 12.05 -21.64 19.84
N ALA A 242 11.97 -22.94 19.63
CA ALA A 242 11.56 -23.48 18.34
C ALA A 242 10.02 -23.42 18.23
N ASP A 243 9.41 -22.28 18.56
CA ASP A 243 7.95 -22.12 18.72
C ASP A 243 7.20 -22.36 17.41
N LEU A 244 7.58 -21.69 16.31
CA LEU A 244 7.00 -21.94 14.99
C LEU A 244 7.30 -23.35 14.50
N TRP A 245 8.41 -23.96 14.95
CA TRP A 245 8.71 -25.37 14.63
C TRP A 245 7.85 -26.35 15.41
N SER A 246 7.59 -26.08 16.69
CA SER A 246 6.66 -26.84 17.53
C SER A 246 5.27 -26.80 16.92
N GLU A 247 4.80 -25.59 16.59
CA GLU A 247 3.50 -25.35 15.96
C GLU A 247 3.38 -26.01 14.58
N LEU A 248 4.43 -25.93 13.75
CA LEU A 248 4.51 -26.64 12.47
C LEU A 248 4.47 -28.17 12.64
N SER A 249 5.11 -28.66 13.70
CA SER A 249 5.18 -30.08 14.06
C SER A 249 3.94 -30.58 14.79
N GLY A 250 2.88 -29.75 14.94
CA GLY A 250 1.65 -30.11 15.63
C GLY A 250 1.74 -30.13 17.16
N GLY A 251 2.87 -29.69 17.73
CA GLY A 251 3.00 -29.42 19.15
C GLY A 251 2.36 -28.07 19.49
N GLY A 252 1.73 -27.96 20.65
CA GLY A 252 1.32 -26.66 21.18
C GLY A 252 2.53 -25.73 21.39
N MET A 253 2.26 -24.45 21.64
CA MET A 253 3.29 -23.54 22.15
C MET A 253 3.85 -24.12 23.46
N PRO A 254 5.18 -24.23 23.63
CA PRO A 254 5.75 -24.71 24.88
C PRO A 254 5.29 -23.82 26.04
N GLU A 255 4.86 -24.39 27.17
CA GLU A 255 4.34 -23.62 28.34
C GLU A 255 5.28 -22.50 28.79
N HIS A 256 6.61 -22.72 28.74
CA HIS A 256 7.63 -21.73 29.12
C HIS A 256 7.76 -20.52 28.18
N THR A 257 6.94 -20.44 27.12
CA THR A 257 7.05 -19.39 26.09
C THR A 257 6.06 -18.24 26.31
N VAL A 258 5.04 -18.43 27.14
CA VAL A 258 3.93 -17.49 27.36
C VAL A 258 4.01 -16.92 28.78
N VAL A 259 4.05 -15.60 28.90
CA VAL A 259 3.97 -14.91 30.20
C VAL A 259 2.54 -14.41 30.37
N SER A 260 1.74 -15.11 31.17
CA SER A 260 0.33 -14.77 31.42
C SER A 260 0.12 -13.92 32.66
N GLU A 261 1.07 -13.91 33.60
CA GLU A 261 0.96 -13.23 34.89
C GLU A 261 2.01 -12.10 35.03
N PRO A 262 1.75 -11.06 35.84
CA PRO A 262 2.74 -10.04 36.18
C PRO A 262 4.01 -10.64 36.80
N VAL A 263 5.17 -10.17 36.38
CA VAL A 263 6.49 -10.64 36.86
C VAL A 263 7.30 -9.48 37.40
N SER A 264 7.72 -9.56 38.65
CA SER A 264 8.65 -8.60 39.25
C SER A 264 10.06 -9.17 39.30
N VAL A 265 10.98 -8.55 38.55
CA VAL A 265 12.40 -8.91 38.54
C VAL A 265 13.19 -7.87 39.32
N LYS A 266 13.95 -8.31 40.33
CA LYS A 266 14.85 -7.45 41.10
C LYS A 266 16.28 -7.60 40.62
N ASN A 267 17.02 -6.51 40.56
CA ASN A 267 18.44 -6.54 40.23
C ASN A 267 19.25 -7.02 41.44
N THR A 268 19.99 -8.12 41.28
CA THR A 268 20.74 -8.76 42.36
C THR A 268 22.24 -8.43 42.37
N ILE A 269 22.76 -7.74 41.35
CA ILE A 269 24.20 -7.77 41.00
C ILE A 269 25.06 -6.61 41.59
N ASP A 270 24.51 -5.56 42.21
CA ASP A 270 25.32 -4.41 42.70
C ASP A 270 24.85 -3.85 44.08
N PRO A 271 25.74 -3.42 45.03
CA PRO A 271 25.38 -2.92 46.37
C PRO A 271 24.88 -1.47 46.47
N GLY A 272 24.88 -0.66 45.39
CA GLY A 272 24.39 0.73 45.37
C GLY A 272 22.87 0.92 45.19
N ARG A 273 22.07 -0.05 45.67
CA ARG A 273 20.71 -0.39 45.18
C ARG A 273 19.62 0.68 45.24
N ASP A 274 19.73 1.68 46.11
CA ASP A 274 18.63 2.66 46.29
C ASP A 274 18.65 3.81 45.28
N ALA A 275 19.75 3.99 44.53
CA ALA A 275 19.89 5.08 43.58
C ALA A 275 19.39 4.76 42.15
N LEU A 276 19.10 3.49 41.83
CA LEU A 276 18.62 3.09 40.51
C LEU A 276 17.09 3.23 40.40
N PRO A 277 16.56 3.64 39.23
CA PRO A 277 15.12 3.81 39.04
C PRO A 277 14.35 2.48 39.10
N ALA A 278 13.11 2.51 39.56
CA ALA A 278 12.14 1.44 39.39
C ALA A 278 11.44 1.59 38.03
N ALA A 279 11.35 0.49 37.28
CA ALA A 279 10.74 0.47 35.96
C ALA A 279 9.48 -0.39 35.88
N LEU A 280 8.53 0.07 35.07
CA LEU A 280 7.34 -0.67 34.63
C LEU A 280 7.43 -0.95 33.14
N PHE A 281 7.43 -2.23 32.77
CA PHE A 281 7.39 -2.67 31.37
C PHE A 281 6.01 -3.25 31.08
N CYS A 282 5.24 -2.59 30.21
CA CYS A 282 3.92 -3.06 29.77
C CYS A 282 3.98 -3.49 28.32
N GLY A 283 3.72 -4.77 28.05
CA GLY A 283 3.89 -5.26 26.68
C GLY A 283 3.55 -6.71 26.46
N ASP A 284 4.06 -7.24 25.35
CA ASP A 284 3.97 -8.66 25.00
C ASP A 284 5.29 -9.39 25.28
N GLU A 285 5.32 -10.66 24.90
CA GLU A 285 6.44 -11.57 25.13
C GLU A 285 7.73 -11.11 24.43
N HIS A 286 7.62 -10.30 23.37
CA HIS A 286 8.79 -9.69 22.74
C HIS A 286 9.46 -8.66 23.65
N LEU A 287 8.68 -7.86 24.39
CA LEU A 287 9.21 -6.90 25.36
C LEU A 287 9.77 -7.63 26.59
N TYR A 288 9.07 -8.65 27.09
CA TYR A 288 9.52 -9.44 28.25
C TYR A 288 10.92 -10.03 28.03
N ARG A 289 11.21 -10.55 26.83
CA ARG A 289 12.51 -11.14 26.50
C ARG A 289 13.68 -10.15 26.54
N LEU A 290 13.41 -8.85 26.64
CA LEU A 290 14.44 -7.83 26.83
C LEU A 290 14.83 -7.64 28.31
N VAL A 291 13.98 -8.06 29.25
CA VAL A 291 14.17 -7.88 30.71
C VAL A 291 15.53 -8.40 31.19
N PRO A 292 16.00 -9.60 30.81
CA PRO A 292 17.32 -10.10 31.25
C PRO A 292 18.48 -9.20 30.82
N TYR A 293 18.35 -8.50 29.70
CA TYR A 293 19.38 -7.61 29.16
C TYR A 293 19.28 -6.17 29.69
N MET A 294 18.16 -5.83 30.33
CA MET A 294 17.87 -4.47 30.81
C MET A 294 17.84 -4.34 32.33
N ILE A 295 17.69 -5.44 33.08
CA ILE A 295 17.55 -5.42 34.54
C ILE A 295 18.69 -4.70 35.25
N HIS A 296 19.91 -4.73 34.70
CA HIS A 296 21.07 -4.05 35.27
C HIS A 296 20.95 -2.52 35.29
N MET A 297 20.01 -1.95 34.53
CA MET A 297 19.76 -0.51 34.44
C MET A 297 18.78 -0.01 35.51
N PHE A 298 18.12 -0.92 36.24
CA PHE A 298 17.02 -0.61 37.14
C PHE A 298 17.22 -1.30 38.49
N ARG A 299 16.60 -0.75 39.54
CA ARG A 299 16.50 -1.43 40.85
C ARG A 299 15.58 -2.65 40.74
N SER A 300 14.47 -2.47 40.03
CA SER A 300 13.47 -3.49 39.74
C SER A 300 12.77 -3.19 38.42
N ILE A 301 12.43 -4.24 37.68
CA ILE A 301 11.52 -4.19 36.55
C ILE A 301 10.26 -4.98 36.93
N ASP A 302 9.13 -4.29 37.02
CA ASP A 302 7.82 -4.94 37.03
C ASP A 302 7.36 -5.08 35.56
N PHE A 303 7.28 -6.30 35.06
CA PHE A 303 6.71 -6.61 33.75
C PHE A 303 5.25 -6.99 33.89
N VAL A 304 4.38 -6.38 33.10
CA VAL A 304 2.96 -6.73 33.05
C VAL A 304 2.56 -7.10 31.62
N PRO A 305 2.15 -8.36 31.38
CA PRO A 305 1.52 -8.73 30.12
C PRO A 305 0.16 -8.04 30.05
N ALA A 306 0.04 -7.02 29.20
CA ALA A 306 -1.13 -6.15 29.21
C ALA A 306 -1.58 -5.77 27.79
N ASP A 307 -2.85 -6.07 27.50
CA ASP A 307 -3.56 -5.49 26.36
C ASP A 307 -4.19 -4.13 26.71
N MET A 308 -4.28 -3.79 28.01
CA MET A 308 -4.83 -2.54 28.54
C MET A 308 -3.92 -1.97 29.63
N ILE A 309 -3.65 -0.66 29.56
CA ILE A 309 -2.89 0.09 30.58
C ILE A 309 -3.86 1.04 31.29
N GLY A 310 -4.02 0.86 32.61
CA GLY A 310 -4.75 1.76 33.49
C GLY A 310 -3.83 2.46 34.50
N PHE A 311 -4.40 3.20 35.45
CA PHE A 311 -3.62 3.88 36.49
C PHE A 311 -3.00 2.93 37.51
N ILE A 312 -3.72 1.89 37.91
CA ILE A 312 -3.21 0.84 38.78
C ILE A 312 -2.71 -0.32 37.91
N VAL A 313 -1.44 -0.65 38.04
CA VAL A 313 -0.78 -1.72 37.30
C VAL A 313 -0.06 -2.62 38.30
N ASN A 314 -0.38 -3.91 38.30
CA ASN A 314 0.14 -4.88 39.29
C ASN A 314 -0.06 -4.43 40.75
N GLY A 315 -1.24 -3.87 41.07
CA GLY A 315 -1.57 -3.39 42.41
C GLY A 315 -0.89 -2.10 42.85
N LYS A 316 -0.07 -1.47 42.00
CA LYS A 316 0.62 -0.20 42.28
C LYS A 316 0.18 0.90 41.30
N PRO A 317 0.09 2.16 41.74
CA PRO A 317 -0.17 3.26 40.81
C PRO A 317 1.00 3.48 39.86
N LEU A 318 0.72 4.00 38.65
CA LEU A 318 1.74 4.39 37.66
C LEU A 318 2.79 5.37 38.26
N THR A 319 2.40 6.13 39.28
CA THR A 319 3.29 7.06 39.98
C THR A 319 4.37 6.38 40.81
N ASP A 320 4.29 5.08 41.09
CA ASP A 320 5.33 4.37 41.84
C ASP A 320 6.57 4.01 40.99
N TYR A 321 6.50 4.25 39.69
CA TYR A 321 7.56 3.92 38.74
C TYR A 321 8.25 5.19 38.22
N ASP A 322 9.58 5.16 38.17
CA ASP A 322 10.40 6.26 37.66
C ASP A 322 10.45 6.23 36.12
N VAL A 323 10.45 5.02 35.55
CA VAL A 323 10.53 4.76 34.10
C VAL A 323 9.40 3.83 33.68
N ILE A 324 8.58 4.27 32.73
CA ILE A 324 7.51 3.47 32.14
C ILE A 324 7.85 3.20 30.67
N LEU A 325 7.94 1.93 30.30
CA LEU A 325 8.19 1.49 28.92
C LEU A 325 7.01 0.66 28.42
N VAL A 326 6.34 1.17 27.38
CA VAL A 326 5.24 0.48 26.70
C VAL A 326 5.72 -0.06 25.37
N GLY A 327 5.62 -1.37 25.14
CA GLY A 327 6.11 -1.96 23.89
C GLY A 327 5.39 -3.22 23.46
N ARG A 328 5.05 -3.32 22.18
CA ARG A 328 4.48 -4.54 21.58
C ARG A 328 5.03 -4.80 20.18
N SER A 329 4.87 -6.04 19.74
CA SER A 329 5.03 -6.48 18.35
C SER A 329 4.08 -5.73 17.41
N GLU A 330 4.51 -5.58 16.15
CA GLU A 330 3.72 -4.93 15.10
C GLU A 330 2.33 -5.56 14.96
N THR A 331 2.25 -6.90 14.93
CA THR A 331 0.96 -7.61 14.79
C THR A 331 -0.02 -7.38 15.94
N ARG A 332 0.46 -7.05 17.15
CA ARG A 332 -0.38 -6.86 18.35
C ARG A 332 -0.54 -5.40 18.76
N TRP A 333 0.13 -4.45 18.09
CA TRP A 333 0.05 -3.02 18.42
C TRP A 333 -1.39 -2.47 18.42
N ALA A 334 -2.23 -2.92 17.48
CA ALA A 334 -3.62 -2.47 17.38
C ALA A 334 -4.54 -3.05 18.48
N GLU A 335 -4.05 -3.99 19.28
CA GLU A 335 -4.75 -4.60 20.42
C GLU A 335 -4.52 -3.79 21.72
N LEU A 336 -3.46 -2.97 21.79
CA LEU A 336 -3.16 -2.09 22.92
C LEU A 336 -4.30 -1.10 23.17
N ARG A 337 -4.70 -0.95 24.43
CA ARG A 337 -5.63 0.05 24.93
C ARG A 337 -4.99 0.84 26.05
N VAL A 338 -5.18 2.16 26.04
CA VAL A 338 -4.79 3.04 27.14
C VAL A 338 -6.07 3.58 27.75
N ASP A 339 -6.29 3.25 29.02
CA ASP A 339 -7.44 3.72 29.78
C ASP A 339 -7.14 5.11 30.36
N LEU A 340 -7.27 6.11 29.50
CA LEU A 340 -7.05 7.51 29.88
C LEU A 340 -8.07 7.99 30.93
N ASP A 341 -9.22 7.35 31.06
CA ASP A 341 -10.26 7.77 32.01
C ASP A 341 -9.86 7.44 33.44
N THR A 342 -9.15 6.34 33.66
CA THR A 342 -8.56 6.04 34.98
C THR A 342 -7.24 6.78 35.19
N ILE A 343 -6.44 7.03 34.15
CA ILE A 343 -5.10 7.60 34.30
C ILE A 343 -5.11 9.13 34.50
N LEU A 344 -5.78 9.87 33.61
CA LEU A 344 -5.67 11.33 33.56
C LEU A 344 -6.16 12.04 34.84
N PRO A 345 -7.21 11.58 35.55
CA PRO A 345 -7.63 12.19 36.81
C PRO A 345 -6.55 12.22 37.90
N HIS A 346 -5.59 11.29 37.85
CA HIS A 346 -4.51 11.20 38.85
C HIS A 346 -3.22 11.89 38.39
N LEU A 347 -2.96 11.98 37.09
CA LEU A 347 -1.73 12.57 36.55
C LEU A 347 -1.84 14.05 36.18
N ILE A 348 -3.06 14.55 35.96
CA ILE A 348 -3.30 15.96 35.63
C ILE A 348 -3.97 16.63 36.83
N PRO A 349 -3.24 17.44 37.63
CA PRO A 349 -3.85 18.21 38.72
C PRO A 349 -4.93 19.14 38.17
N ARG A 350 -6.02 19.33 38.92
CA ARG A 350 -7.09 20.31 38.59
C ARG A 350 -6.56 21.75 38.38
N SER A 351 -5.35 22.05 38.84
CA SER A 351 -4.67 23.35 38.76
C SER A 351 -3.68 23.51 37.58
N VAL A 352 -3.33 22.43 36.85
CA VAL A 352 -2.37 22.48 35.73
C VAL A 352 -3.04 22.83 34.39
N SER A 353 -4.36 22.81 34.33
CA SER A 353 -5.08 23.42 33.22
C SER A 353 -4.84 24.94 33.26
N GLY A 354 -4.01 25.45 32.34
CA GLY A 354 -4.27 26.77 31.75
C GLY A 354 -5.76 26.87 31.41
N PRO A 355 -6.35 28.09 31.42
CA PRO A 355 -7.78 28.30 31.64
C PRO A 355 -8.59 27.23 30.93
N ALA A 356 -9.17 26.29 31.67
CA ALA A 356 -9.96 25.22 31.07
C ALA A 356 -11.06 25.92 30.27
N HIS A 357 -10.94 25.92 28.94
CA HIS A 357 -11.88 26.65 28.10
C HIS A 357 -13.20 25.90 28.22
N ARG A 358 -14.08 26.39 29.10
CA ARG A 358 -15.43 25.83 29.27
C ARG A 358 -16.10 25.93 27.91
N ILE A 359 -16.55 24.79 27.40
CA ILE A 359 -17.20 24.74 26.10
C ILE A 359 -18.71 24.85 26.32
N SER A 360 -19.37 25.75 25.59
CA SER A 360 -20.83 25.92 25.69
C SER A 360 -21.58 24.64 25.30
N PHE A 361 -22.70 24.39 25.98
CA PHE A 361 -23.64 23.34 25.64
C PHE A 361 -24.41 23.60 24.33
N ASP A 362 -24.27 24.78 23.73
CA ASP A 362 -24.81 25.11 22.39
C ASP A 362 -24.31 24.20 21.27
N ARG A 363 -23.20 23.52 21.50
CA ARG A 363 -22.59 22.60 20.52
C ARG A 363 -23.27 21.24 20.46
N PHE A 364 -24.19 20.94 21.39
CA PHE A 364 -24.96 19.69 21.39
C PHE A 364 -26.22 19.82 20.53
N ALA A 365 -26.46 18.82 19.69
CA ALA A 365 -27.66 18.73 18.85
C ALA A 365 -28.30 17.33 18.97
N PRO A 366 -29.64 17.23 19.12
CA PRO A 366 -30.33 15.95 19.08
C PRO A 366 -30.30 15.41 17.65
N VAL A 367 -30.15 14.09 17.48
CA VAL A 367 -30.17 13.44 16.15
C VAL A 367 -31.36 12.51 16.03
N SER A 368 -31.52 11.57 16.95
CA SER A 368 -32.62 10.61 16.93
C SER A 368 -32.95 10.17 18.34
N ARG A 369 -34.24 10.14 18.70
CA ARG A 369 -34.73 9.57 19.97
C ARG A 369 -34.02 10.08 21.23
N VAL A 370 -33.61 11.35 21.20
CA VAL A 370 -32.95 12.07 22.30
C VAL A 370 -33.62 13.42 22.51
N ALA A 371 -33.85 13.80 23.75
CA ALA A 371 -34.22 15.16 24.15
C ALA A 371 -33.08 15.80 24.94
N LEU A 372 -32.74 17.04 24.60
CA LEU A 372 -31.71 17.84 25.25
C LEU A 372 -32.39 18.94 26.07
N ILE A 373 -32.23 18.92 27.39
CA ILE A 373 -32.87 19.85 28.33
C ILE A 373 -31.76 20.61 29.06
N ARG A 374 -31.73 21.93 28.91
CA ARG A 374 -30.74 22.77 29.57
C ARG A 374 -31.22 23.16 30.95
N SER A 375 -30.33 23.10 31.94
CA SER A 375 -30.62 23.48 33.31
C SER A 375 -29.44 24.23 33.94
N PRO A 376 -29.63 24.93 35.07
CA PRO A 376 -28.52 25.55 35.81
C PRO A 376 -27.44 24.56 36.29
N VAL A 377 -27.76 23.27 36.40
CA VAL A 377 -26.85 22.22 36.88
C VAL A 377 -26.15 21.45 35.75
N GLY A 378 -26.48 21.72 34.48
CA GLY A 378 -25.89 21.06 33.32
C GLY A 378 -26.86 20.83 32.15
N LEU A 379 -26.42 20.06 31.16
CA LEU A 379 -27.24 19.60 30.04
C LEU A 379 -27.77 18.18 30.31
N GLU A 380 -29.08 18.06 30.49
CA GLU A 380 -29.75 16.77 30.66
C GLU A 380 -30.10 16.17 29.28
N ILE A 381 -29.73 14.90 29.10
CA ILE A 381 -29.90 14.12 27.88
C ILE A 381 -30.81 12.95 28.22
N LYS A 382 -32.06 13.01 27.79
CA LYS A 382 -33.01 11.89 27.88
C LYS A 382 -32.98 11.09 26.59
N TYR A 383 -32.87 9.77 26.67
CA TYR A 383 -32.72 8.91 25.49
C TYR A 383 -33.56 7.64 25.63
N SER A 384 -34.00 7.07 24.50
CA SER A 384 -34.93 5.93 24.46
C SER A 384 -34.35 4.71 23.71
N GLY A 385 -33.23 4.18 24.21
CA GLY A 385 -32.63 2.91 23.77
C GLY A 385 -31.70 3.01 22.55
N ALA A 386 -31.34 1.86 21.98
CA ALA A 386 -30.22 1.70 21.03
C ALA A 386 -30.22 2.60 19.77
N ALA A 387 -31.38 3.10 19.35
CA ALA A 387 -31.50 4.02 18.21
C ALA A 387 -31.31 5.50 18.59
N SER A 388 -30.98 5.78 19.85
CA SER A 388 -30.73 7.13 20.35
C SER A 388 -29.39 7.67 19.84
N ALA A 389 -29.38 8.93 19.42
CA ALA A 389 -28.16 9.61 19.02
C ALA A 389 -28.23 11.12 19.26
N PHE A 390 -27.08 11.70 19.59
CA PHE A 390 -26.86 13.15 19.65
C PHE A 390 -25.45 13.49 19.15
N ASP A 391 -25.29 14.68 18.60
CA ASP A 391 -24.02 15.16 18.06
C ASP A 391 -23.44 16.27 18.96
N LEU A 392 -22.10 16.29 19.07
CA LEU A 392 -21.31 17.40 19.60
C LEU A 392 -20.43 17.92 18.48
N SER A 393 -20.67 19.15 18.04
CA SER A 393 -20.06 19.67 16.82
C SER A 393 -18.99 20.73 17.07
N ASP A 394 -18.05 20.82 16.14
CA ASP A 394 -17.07 21.90 16.06
C ASP A 394 -16.18 22.04 17.32
N ILE A 395 -15.64 20.92 17.79
CA ILE A 395 -14.66 20.90 18.87
C ILE A 395 -13.26 21.10 18.28
N ARG A 396 -12.54 22.12 18.75
CA ARG A 396 -11.21 22.46 18.27
C ARG A 396 -10.23 21.30 18.45
N GLY A 397 -9.63 20.80 17.37
CA GLY A 397 -8.71 19.66 17.41
C GLY A 397 -7.32 20.04 17.94
N SER A 398 -6.43 19.05 18.07
CA SER A 398 -5.01 19.24 18.40
C SER A 398 -4.28 19.97 17.25
N HIS A 399 -3.18 20.68 17.54
CA HIS A 399 -2.35 21.32 16.51
C HIS A 399 -0.89 21.38 16.97
N ASP A 400 0.04 21.32 16.01
CA ASP A 400 1.48 21.41 16.26
C ASP A 400 1.95 20.48 17.39
N ARG A 401 2.52 21.05 18.47
CA ARG A 401 2.94 20.35 19.69
C ARG A 401 1.90 20.40 20.80
N THR A 402 0.71 20.97 20.59
CA THR A 402 -0.36 21.07 21.58
C THR A 402 -1.39 19.96 21.37
N LEU A 403 -1.41 18.99 22.29
CA LEU A 403 -2.43 17.95 22.31
C LEU A 403 -3.64 18.44 23.08
N ARG A 404 -4.82 18.18 22.55
CA ARG A 404 -6.07 18.51 23.20
C ARG A 404 -6.85 17.26 23.58
N VAL A 405 -7.35 17.26 24.80
CA VAL A 405 -8.23 16.22 25.33
C VAL A 405 -9.52 16.87 25.78
N LEU A 406 -10.64 16.42 25.24
CA LEU A 406 -11.96 16.84 25.69
C LEU A 406 -12.33 16.04 26.94
N ARG A 407 -12.56 16.72 28.06
CA ARG A 407 -13.11 16.15 29.29
C ARG A 407 -14.60 16.42 29.35
N LEU A 408 -15.38 15.35 29.51
CA LEU A 408 -16.81 15.40 29.76
C LEU A 408 -17.10 14.84 31.16
N SER A 409 -17.65 15.68 32.03
CA SER A 409 -18.12 15.25 33.34
C SER A 409 -19.59 14.87 33.24
N LEU A 410 -19.88 13.58 33.38
CA LEU A 410 -21.17 12.96 33.13
C LEU A 410 -21.71 12.34 34.42
N ASP A 411 -23.00 12.51 34.66
CA ASP A 411 -23.75 11.79 35.67
C ASP A 411 -24.75 10.88 34.97
N ALA A 412 -24.65 9.57 35.21
CA ALA A 412 -25.65 8.61 34.77
C ALA A 412 -26.52 8.17 35.95
N VAL A 413 -27.85 8.21 35.76
CA VAL A 413 -28.81 7.65 36.72
C VAL A 413 -28.76 6.12 36.70
N VAL A 414 -28.49 5.53 35.54
CA VAL A 414 -28.29 4.09 35.36
C VAL A 414 -26.98 3.91 34.60
N PRO A 415 -26.09 2.99 35.02
CA PRO A 415 -24.86 2.71 34.31
C PRO A 415 -25.13 2.46 32.82
N THR A 416 -24.38 3.12 31.94
CA THR A 416 -24.64 3.06 30.51
C THR A 416 -23.36 3.12 29.69
N ASP A 417 -23.32 2.35 28.62
CA ASP A 417 -22.23 2.42 27.65
C ASP A 417 -22.54 3.48 26.60
N LEU A 418 -21.61 4.42 26.45
CA LEU A 418 -21.67 5.48 25.47
C LEU A 418 -20.78 5.09 24.29
N LYS A 419 -21.42 4.78 23.16
CA LYS A 419 -20.73 4.53 21.90
C LYS A 419 -20.47 5.87 21.19
N ILE A 420 -19.23 6.12 20.81
CA ILE A 420 -18.73 7.42 20.34
C ILE A 420 -18.09 7.24 18.96
N VAL A 421 -18.51 8.08 18.00
CA VAL A 421 -18.04 8.07 16.62
C VAL A 421 -17.50 9.45 16.27
N LYS A 422 -16.23 9.55 15.91
CA LYS A 422 -15.60 10.80 15.43
C LYS A 422 -16.02 11.12 13.98
N ARG A 423 -16.00 12.39 13.57
CA ARG A 423 -16.34 12.90 12.22
C ARG A 423 -15.43 14.05 11.79
N PRO A 424 -15.14 14.26 10.48
CA PRO A 424 -15.65 13.50 9.31
C PRO A 424 -14.94 12.15 9.10
N ASP A 425 -13.78 11.96 9.72
CA ASP A 425 -13.07 10.69 9.76
C ASP A 425 -13.88 9.66 10.55
N SER A 426 -14.35 8.60 9.88
CA SER A 426 -14.97 7.43 10.54
C SER A 426 -13.91 6.61 11.29
N GLY A 427 -13.24 7.21 12.27
CA GLY A 427 -12.25 6.58 13.13
C GLY A 427 -12.82 5.37 13.90
N PRO A 428 -11.98 4.63 14.65
CA PRO A 428 -12.47 3.52 15.45
C PRO A 428 -13.56 4.01 16.40
N VAL A 429 -14.66 3.26 16.46
CA VAL A 429 -15.73 3.49 17.43
C VAL A 429 -15.15 3.31 18.83
N GLU A 430 -15.24 4.34 19.66
CA GLU A 430 -14.89 4.26 21.08
C GLU A 430 -16.14 3.88 21.88
N ILE A 431 -15.99 3.04 22.90
CA ILE A 431 -17.07 2.70 23.84
C ILE A 431 -16.56 3.09 25.23
N LYS A 432 -17.32 3.92 25.93
CA LYS A 432 -17.01 4.45 27.26
C LYS A 432 -18.12 4.07 28.21
N SER A 433 -17.81 3.39 29.31
CA SER A 433 -18.79 3.06 30.34
C SER A 433 -18.92 4.21 31.32
N VAL A 434 -20.14 4.69 31.53
CA VAL A 434 -20.47 5.73 32.52
C VAL A 434 -21.09 5.02 33.71
N ALA A 435 -20.40 5.05 34.85
CA ALA A 435 -20.90 4.45 36.09
C ALA A 435 -22.07 5.26 36.67
N HIS A 436 -22.77 4.66 37.64
CA HIS A 436 -23.74 5.40 38.43
C HIS A 436 -23.04 6.52 39.21
N GLY A 437 -23.54 7.76 39.11
CA GLY A 437 -22.91 8.95 39.69
C GLY A 437 -21.93 9.65 38.74
N THR A 438 -21.10 10.55 39.27
CA THR A 438 -20.22 11.39 38.46
C THR A 438 -19.00 10.63 37.93
N SER A 439 -18.89 10.56 36.61
CA SER A 439 -17.75 9.99 35.88
C SER A 439 -17.15 11.04 34.95
N ASP A 440 -15.83 11.12 34.88
CA ASP A 440 -15.13 11.89 33.85
C ASP A 440 -14.74 10.96 32.70
N ILE A 441 -15.15 11.28 31.47
CA ILE A 441 -14.65 10.62 30.26
C ILE A 441 -13.75 11.57 29.48
N PHE A 442 -12.69 11.02 28.89
CA PHE A 442 -11.67 11.76 28.17
C PHE A 442 -11.60 11.30 26.72
N LEU A 443 -11.75 12.25 25.79
CA LEU A 443 -11.70 12.01 24.35
C LEU A 443 -10.51 12.75 23.75
N VAL A 444 -9.54 11.98 23.24
CA VAL A 444 -8.35 12.54 22.58
C VAL A 444 -8.74 13.12 21.22
N LEU A 445 -8.38 14.38 21.00
CA LEU A 445 -8.72 15.10 19.78
C LEU A 445 -7.64 14.92 18.70
N PRO A 446 -8.02 14.69 17.44
CA PRO A 446 -7.07 14.51 16.34
C PRO A 446 -6.35 15.83 16.02
N PHE A 447 -5.22 15.73 15.30
CA PHE A 447 -4.55 16.90 14.72
C PHE A 447 -5.33 17.44 13.53
N ALA A 448 -6.32 18.30 13.79
CA ALA A 448 -7.23 18.89 12.81
C ALA A 448 -7.75 20.24 13.34
N ALA A 449 -8.22 21.11 12.44
CA ALA A 449 -8.77 22.42 12.83
C ALA A 449 -9.96 22.27 13.81
N SER A 450 -10.90 21.39 13.47
CA SER A 450 -12.01 21.00 14.34
C SER A 450 -12.39 19.53 14.11
N THR A 451 -13.14 18.98 15.06
CA THR A 451 -13.67 17.62 15.04
C THR A 451 -15.08 17.62 15.60
N SER A 452 -15.90 16.66 15.17
CA SER A 452 -17.25 16.47 15.71
C SER A 452 -17.43 15.03 16.15
N PHE A 453 -18.35 14.81 17.09
CA PHE A 453 -18.63 13.51 17.68
C PHE A 453 -20.11 13.18 17.55
N ARG A 454 -20.43 11.95 17.17
CA ARG A 454 -21.75 11.36 17.37
C ARG A 454 -21.70 10.40 18.55
N PHE A 455 -22.64 10.58 19.46
CA PHE A 455 -22.82 9.74 20.64
C PHE A 455 -24.08 8.89 20.51
N HIS A 456 -23.98 7.64 20.97
CA HIS A 456 -25.06 6.66 21.02
C HIS A 456 -25.13 6.09 22.44
N PRO A 457 -26.05 6.57 23.28
CA PRO A 457 -26.16 6.15 24.67
C PRO A 457 -26.98 4.86 24.80
N GLY A 458 -26.34 3.77 25.26
CA GLY A 458 -26.96 2.53 25.75
C GLY A 458 -27.94 1.80 24.84
N ASN A 459 -28.31 0.57 25.20
CA ASN A 459 -29.39 -0.15 24.52
C ASN A 459 -30.78 0.12 25.14
N ASN A 460 -30.81 0.55 26.40
CA ASN A 460 -32.02 0.82 27.17
C ASN A 460 -32.25 2.34 27.29
N GLY A 461 -33.50 2.75 27.56
CA GLY A 461 -33.80 4.16 27.84
C GLY A 461 -33.20 4.63 29.16
N GLY A 462 -32.85 5.92 29.24
CA GLY A 462 -32.21 6.48 30.42
C GLY A 462 -32.02 7.98 30.36
N GLN A 463 -31.30 8.49 31.37
CA GLN A 463 -30.98 9.91 31.53
C GLN A 463 -29.49 10.07 31.86
N LEU A 464 -28.83 10.96 31.13
CA LEU A 464 -27.45 11.39 31.33
C LEU A 464 -27.43 12.90 31.58
N LEU A 465 -26.71 13.36 32.59
CA LEU A 465 -26.48 14.78 32.85
C LEU A 465 -25.03 15.14 32.55
N VAL A 466 -24.80 16.03 31.58
CA VAL A 466 -23.49 16.63 31.34
C VAL A 466 -23.32 17.81 32.28
N ARG A 467 -22.55 17.62 33.37
CA ARG A 467 -22.29 18.66 34.37
C ARG A 467 -21.37 19.75 33.85
N SER A 468 -20.31 19.34 33.15
CA SER A 468 -19.35 20.26 32.57
C SER A 468 -18.59 19.63 31.41
N MET A 469 -18.11 20.50 30.53
CA MET A 469 -17.27 20.14 29.40
C MET A 469 -16.11 21.11 29.31
N SER A 470 -14.89 20.59 29.26
CA SER A 470 -13.68 21.40 29.16
C SER A 470 -12.65 20.79 28.22
N LEU A 471 -11.86 21.68 27.63
CA LEU A 471 -10.73 21.34 26.80
C LEU A 471 -9.45 21.40 27.65
N ILE A 472 -8.73 20.28 27.73
CA ILE A 472 -7.42 20.18 28.38
C ILE A 472 -6.36 20.28 27.30
N GLU A 473 -5.44 21.22 27.44
CA GLU A 473 -4.28 21.37 26.56
C GLU A 473 -3.03 20.82 27.23
N LEU A 474 -2.31 19.94 26.53
CA LEU A 474 -1.07 19.33 26.97
C LEU A 474 0.05 19.76 26.02
N THR A 475 0.86 20.72 26.47
CA THR A 475 2.01 21.25 25.73
C THR A 475 3.31 20.57 26.10
N ASP A 476 4.21 20.49 25.14
CA ASP A 476 5.58 20.00 25.29
C ASP A 476 6.48 21.07 25.90
N THR A 477 6.19 21.50 27.14
CA THR A 477 7.01 22.52 27.82
C THR A 477 8.03 21.85 28.73
N ASN A 478 9.27 21.81 28.25
CA ASN A 478 10.48 21.66 29.05
C ASN A 478 10.83 22.95 29.84
N SER A 479 9.85 23.79 30.16
CA SER A 479 10.02 25.04 30.89
C SER A 479 8.73 25.40 31.63
N GLY A 480 8.74 25.31 32.97
CA GLY A 480 7.68 25.89 33.80
C GLY A 480 7.23 25.10 35.03
N PHE A 481 7.64 23.84 35.20
CA PHE A 481 7.37 23.12 36.45
C PHE A 481 8.64 23.07 37.30
N VAL A 482 8.73 23.98 38.26
CA VAL A 482 9.51 23.71 39.47
C VAL A 482 8.76 22.62 40.21
N ALA A 483 9.04 21.36 39.87
CA ALA A 483 8.84 20.28 40.82
C ALA A 483 9.78 20.56 41.99
N GLU A 484 9.28 20.46 43.23
CA GLU A 484 10.13 20.44 44.41
C GLU A 484 11.30 19.48 44.16
N LYS A 485 12.52 19.98 44.42
CA LYS A 485 13.78 19.30 44.16
C LYS A 485 13.70 17.81 44.55
N PRO A 486 14.02 16.86 43.65
CA PRO A 486 14.49 15.55 44.08
C PRO A 486 15.72 15.77 44.96
N GLN A 487 15.77 15.11 46.11
CA GLN A 487 16.91 15.15 47.03
C GLN A 487 18.24 14.97 46.27
N GLN A 488 19.20 15.85 46.56
CA GLN A 488 20.56 15.83 46.02
C GLN A 488 21.19 14.43 46.15
N ILE A 489 21.65 13.89 45.03
CA ILE A 489 22.62 12.80 45.00
C ILE A 489 23.95 13.37 45.51
N PRO A 490 24.65 12.77 46.49
CA PRO A 490 25.89 13.34 47.03
C PRO A 490 27.05 13.30 46.02
N ASP A 491 27.84 14.38 45.98
CA ASP A 491 29.03 14.62 45.15
C ASP A 491 30.24 13.70 45.41
N LYS A 492 30.05 12.40 45.67
CA LYS A 492 31.16 11.49 45.97
C LYS A 492 31.12 10.19 45.16
N ILE A 493 31.38 10.28 43.87
CA ILE A 493 32.01 9.17 43.13
C ILE A 493 33.18 9.75 42.33
N ARG A 494 34.40 9.52 42.84
CA ARG A 494 35.65 9.83 42.15
C ARG A 494 35.80 8.93 40.92
N TRP A 495 36.00 9.57 39.77
CA TRP A 495 36.24 8.98 38.47
C TRP A 495 37.52 8.11 38.44
N ILE A 496 37.42 6.91 37.86
CA ILE A 496 38.57 6.10 37.42
C ILE A 496 38.77 6.39 35.91
N PRO A 497 40.01 6.62 35.41
CA PRO A 497 40.24 6.91 34.00
C PRO A 497 39.94 5.70 33.10
N ALA A 498 39.36 5.97 31.93
CA ALA A 498 39.01 4.99 30.91
C ALA A 498 40.22 4.19 30.40
N MET A 499 40.08 2.86 30.29
CA MET A 499 41.00 2.05 29.48
C MET A 499 40.70 2.23 27.98
N PRO A 500 41.73 2.17 27.11
CA PRO A 500 41.56 2.40 25.68
C PRO A 500 40.86 1.22 24.98
N VAL A 501 39.89 1.56 24.13
CA VAL A 501 39.21 0.63 23.20
C VAL A 501 40.17 0.25 22.06
N PRO A 502 40.24 -1.02 21.60
CA PRO A 502 41.06 -1.40 20.47
C PRO A 502 40.60 -0.70 19.18
N ARG A 503 41.52 -0.08 18.45
CA ARG A 503 41.25 0.54 17.13
C ARG A 503 41.17 -0.55 16.05
N LEU A 504 40.08 -0.56 15.28
CA LEU A 504 40.07 -1.14 13.93
C LEU A 504 40.62 -0.12 12.92
N PRO A 505 41.34 -0.54 11.86
CA PRO A 505 42.10 0.35 10.99
C PRO A 505 41.21 1.27 10.14
N ARG A 506 41.59 2.55 10.07
CA ARG A 506 41.00 3.57 9.19
C ARG A 506 41.51 3.38 7.75
N ILE A 507 40.60 3.42 6.78
CA ILE A 507 40.91 3.78 5.39
C ILE A 507 40.60 5.27 5.27
N GLU A 508 41.62 6.08 5.00
CA GLU A 508 41.51 7.53 4.81
C GLU A 508 41.15 7.86 3.37
N VAL A 509 40.13 8.71 3.17
CA VAL A 509 39.92 9.47 1.93
C VAL A 509 39.97 10.95 2.32
N PRO A 510 40.84 11.77 1.71
CA PRO A 510 40.97 13.17 2.07
C PRO A 510 39.83 13.99 1.44
N VAL A 511 39.09 14.74 2.26
CA VAL A 511 38.16 15.78 1.81
C VAL A 511 38.80 17.13 2.10
N ALA A 512 38.96 17.92 1.04
CA ALA A 512 39.50 19.27 1.05
C ALA A 512 38.57 20.25 1.80
N GLU A 513 39.20 21.22 2.48
CA GLU A 513 38.60 22.29 3.25
C GLU A 513 37.68 23.19 2.40
N VAL A 514 36.48 23.48 2.91
CA VAL A 514 35.69 24.63 2.46
C VAL A 514 35.54 25.57 3.66
N ARG A 515 36.18 26.74 3.56
CA ARG A 515 36.04 27.85 4.52
C ARG A 515 34.69 28.51 4.37
N ALA A 516 34.08 28.81 5.52
CA ALA A 516 32.86 29.59 5.66
C ALA A 516 33.06 31.07 5.25
N ILE A 517 32.02 31.67 4.66
CA ILE A 517 31.86 33.12 4.50
C ILE A 517 30.54 33.50 5.20
N PRO A 518 30.49 34.58 6.00
CA PRO A 518 29.28 34.99 6.69
C PRO A 518 28.36 35.85 5.81
N SER A 519 27.09 35.78 6.17
CA SER A 519 25.91 36.46 5.62
C SER A 519 25.89 37.97 5.88
N GLU A 520 25.42 38.77 4.92
CA GLU A 520 24.58 39.96 5.21
C GLU A 520 23.85 40.54 3.98
N THR A 521 22.56 40.81 4.21
CA THR A 521 21.70 41.93 3.75
C THR A 521 21.05 41.97 2.34
N VAL A 522 19.76 42.33 2.41
CA VAL A 522 18.66 42.43 1.42
C VAL A 522 18.70 43.77 0.65
N ILE A 523 18.17 43.84 -0.59
CA ILE A 523 17.16 44.81 -1.09
C ILE A 523 16.94 44.71 -2.64
N ALA A 524 15.67 44.48 -3.00
CA ALA A 524 14.83 44.91 -4.16
C ALA A 524 15.30 44.94 -5.63
N GLY A 525 14.40 44.42 -6.51
CA GLY A 525 14.04 45.07 -7.80
C GLY A 525 14.27 44.28 -9.10
N PRO A 526 13.24 43.99 -9.93
CA PRO A 526 13.30 43.20 -11.20
C PRO A 526 13.26 44.12 -12.46
N PRO A 527 13.02 43.69 -13.73
CA PRO A 527 13.04 42.36 -14.42
C PRO A 527 13.78 42.34 -15.81
N ASP A 528 13.91 41.11 -16.39
CA ASP A 528 13.81 40.76 -17.84
C ASP A 528 14.90 41.19 -18.87
N PRO A 529 14.93 40.64 -20.11
CA PRO A 529 15.39 39.30 -20.50
C PRO A 529 16.34 39.37 -21.75
N VAL A 530 16.49 38.25 -22.49
CA VAL A 530 17.01 38.12 -23.89
C VAL A 530 18.46 37.59 -24.05
N GLN A 531 18.52 36.26 -24.26
CA GLN A 531 18.99 35.53 -25.46
C GLN A 531 20.30 35.89 -26.24
N PRO A 532 20.86 34.89 -26.97
CA PRO A 532 22.29 34.67 -27.13
C PRO A 532 22.85 35.10 -28.49
N PHE A 533 24.17 35.31 -28.61
CA PHE A 533 24.83 35.30 -29.91
C PHE A 533 26.24 34.70 -29.89
N ILE A 534 26.56 34.19 -31.07
CA ILE A 534 27.60 33.24 -31.46
C ILE A 534 28.89 33.98 -31.91
N THR A 535 29.98 33.20 -32.05
CA THR A 535 31.16 33.35 -32.93
C THR A 535 32.38 34.19 -32.49
N HIS A 536 33.47 33.46 -32.23
CA HIS A 536 34.73 33.42 -33.01
C HIS A 536 35.49 34.73 -33.30
N ILE A 537 36.74 34.83 -32.79
CA ILE A 537 38.02 34.82 -33.56
C ILE A 537 39.16 35.49 -32.77
N ALA A 538 40.28 34.75 -32.74
CA ALA A 538 41.70 35.11 -32.74
C ALA A 538 42.23 36.44 -32.17
N GLY A 539 43.40 36.31 -31.52
CA GLY A 539 44.55 37.13 -31.91
C GLY A 539 45.29 37.83 -30.76
N GLN A 540 46.44 37.25 -30.40
CA GLN A 540 47.71 37.91 -30.02
C GLN A 540 47.68 38.98 -28.90
N ARG A 541 48.23 38.68 -27.72
CA ARG A 541 49.65 38.81 -27.29
C ARG A 541 50.16 40.27 -27.21
N ILE A 542 51.10 40.46 -26.28
CA ILE A 542 51.97 41.63 -26.02
C ILE A 542 51.32 42.54 -24.94
N SER A 543 51.92 42.94 -23.82
CA SER A 543 53.31 42.91 -23.31
C SER A 543 53.29 43.26 -21.82
N VAL A 544 54.31 42.79 -21.10
CA VAL A 544 54.75 43.31 -19.80
C VAL A 544 56.15 43.90 -19.98
N PRO A 545 56.45 45.09 -19.43
CA PRO A 545 57.77 45.46 -18.94
C PRO A 545 57.69 45.80 -17.43
N ALA A 546 58.40 45.13 -16.53
CA ALA A 546 59.84 45.12 -16.23
C ALA A 546 60.32 46.28 -15.34
N LEU A 547 61.18 45.93 -14.36
CA LEU A 547 62.25 46.64 -13.61
C LEU A 547 62.29 46.02 -12.19
N ASN A 548 63.39 45.56 -11.56
CA ASN A 548 64.84 45.59 -11.77
C ASN A 548 65.44 44.39 -10.96
N GLY A 549 66.39 43.62 -11.50
CA GLY A 549 67.84 43.75 -11.25
C GLY A 549 68.30 42.56 -10.37
N SER A 550 69.35 41.77 -10.63
CA SER A 550 70.64 42.05 -11.28
C SER A 550 71.39 40.73 -11.63
N SER A 551 71.94 40.68 -12.87
CA SER A 551 73.25 40.14 -13.36
C SER A 551 73.87 38.85 -12.79
N LEU A 552 74.55 37.96 -13.53
CA LEU A 552 74.97 37.85 -14.94
C LEU A 552 75.64 36.47 -15.14
N ALA A 553 75.49 35.91 -16.35
CA ALA A 553 76.49 35.15 -17.12
C ALA A 553 76.65 33.63 -16.83
N ARG A 554 76.76 32.71 -17.80
CA ARG A 554 76.98 32.80 -19.27
C ARG A 554 76.70 31.41 -19.91
N PHE A 555 76.13 31.45 -21.12
CA PHE A 555 76.42 30.62 -22.32
C PHE A 555 75.99 29.13 -22.35
N ASN A 556 74.98 28.78 -23.16
CA ASN A 556 75.00 28.47 -24.63
C ASN A 556 75.42 26.99 -24.87
N ARG A 557 74.81 26.18 -25.74
CA ARG A 557 73.91 26.43 -26.88
C ARG A 557 73.42 25.09 -27.48
N THR A 558 72.20 25.11 -28.03
CA THR A 558 71.69 24.47 -29.29
C THR A 558 71.92 22.97 -29.59
N VAL A 559 70.87 22.15 -29.79
CA VAL A 559 69.90 22.03 -30.93
C VAL A 559 70.46 21.25 -32.13
N ALA A 560 69.70 20.22 -32.57
CA ALA A 560 69.42 19.74 -33.95
C ALA A 560 69.28 18.20 -33.94
N ASN A 561 68.10 17.63 -34.20
CA ASN A 561 67.53 17.20 -35.49
C ASN A 561 67.80 15.72 -35.84
N HIS A 562 66.72 15.08 -36.34
CA HIS A 562 66.65 13.94 -37.27
C HIS A 562 66.75 12.49 -36.72
N GLU A 563 65.70 11.71 -37.02
CA GLU A 563 65.74 10.24 -37.26
C GLU A 563 66.63 9.90 -38.48
N PRO A 564 66.94 8.64 -38.86
CA PRO A 564 66.63 7.31 -38.26
C PRO A 564 67.86 6.35 -38.18
N ALA A 565 67.59 5.11 -37.76
CA ALA A 565 68.26 3.84 -38.14
C ALA A 565 69.56 3.37 -37.46
N SER A 566 69.44 2.15 -36.90
CA SER A 566 70.35 1.00 -36.99
C SER A 566 71.75 1.00 -36.35
N ALA A 567 71.90 0.03 -35.43
CA ALA A 567 72.91 -1.03 -35.44
C ALA A 567 74.32 -0.78 -34.83
N VAL A 568 74.52 -1.49 -33.70
CA VAL A 568 75.67 -2.36 -33.35
C VAL A 568 77.00 -1.68 -32.93
N ILE A 569 77.64 -2.32 -31.93
CA ILE A 569 79.08 -2.42 -31.62
C ILE A 569 79.49 -1.73 -30.28
N ASP A 570 79.41 -2.52 -29.20
CA ASP A 570 80.40 -2.59 -28.10
C ASP A 570 81.83 -2.76 -28.70
N PRO A 571 82.95 -2.32 -28.07
CA PRO A 571 83.35 -2.93 -26.79
C PRO A 571 84.41 -2.21 -25.90
N ILE A 572 84.62 -2.78 -24.68
CA ILE A 572 85.89 -2.86 -23.88
C ILE A 572 86.50 -1.53 -23.37
N GLY A 573 86.91 -1.35 -22.11
CA GLY A 573 87.03 -2.23 -20.95
C GLY A 573 88.01 -1.64 -19.92
N MET A 574 88.03 -2.24 -18.73
CA MET A 574 89.06 -2.17 -17.66
C MET A 574 89.17 -0.81 -16.91
N VAL A 575 89.32 -0.69 -15.58
CA VAL A 575 90.11 -1.43 -14.57
C VAL A 575 89.56 -1.11 -13.15
N SER A 576 89.57 -2.08 -12.21
CA SER A 576 89.29 -1.91 -10.77
C SER A 576 90.50 -1.36 -9.97
N PRO A 577 90.31 -0.86 -8.73
CA PRO A 577 90.50 -1.77 -7.60
C PRO A 577 89.49 -1.61 -6.44
N VAL A 578 89.50 -2.68 -5.66
CA VAL A 578 88.71 -3.09 -4.50
C VAL A 578 88.97 -2.21 -3.27
N ILE A 579 87.97 -2.02 -2.38
CA ILE A 579 88.05 -2.31 -0.92
C ILE A 579 86.77 -1.85 -0.15
N VAL A 580 86.38 -2.73 0.79
CA VAL A 580 85.35 -2.75 1.87
C VAL A 580 83.90 -3.07 1.54
N ALA A 581 83.48 -4.20 2.11
CA ALA A 581 82.13 -4.75 2.14
C ALA A 581 81.24 -4.05 3.20
N GLU A 582 80.01 -3.73 2.80
CA GLU A 582 78.86 -3.57 3.70
C GLU A 582 77.66 -4.32 3.13
N SER A 583 77.00 -5.09 3.98
CA SER A 583 75.89 -5.98 3.63
C SER A 583 74.62 -5.21 3.26
N VAL A 584 74.07 -5.44 2.08
CA VAL A 584 72.70 -4.99 1.72
C VAL A 584 71.91 -6.12 1.05
N LYS A 585 70.67 -6.25 1.51
CA LYS A 585 69.61 -7.26 1.25
C LYS A 585 69.31 -7.51 -0.25
N PRO A 586 68.76 -8.70 -0.61
CA PRO A 586 68.48 -9.04 -2.00
C PRO A 586 67.36 -8.18 -2.61
N ALA A 587 67.57 -7.78 -3.86
CA ALA A 587 66.65 -7.00 -4.68
C ALA A 587 65.37 -7.78 -5.02
N VAL A 588 64.21 -7.15 -4.81
CA VAL A 588 62.90 -7.62 -5.24
C VAL A 588 62.77 -7.40 -6.75
N LYS A 589 62.45 -8.47 -7.49
CA LYS A 589 62.07 -8.40 -8.92
C LYS A 589 60.86 -7.48 -9.11
N SER A 590 60.93 -6.56 -10.07
CA SER A 590 59.78 -5.79 -10.54
C SER A 590 58.63 -6.73 -10.96
N PRO A 591 57.37 -6.45 -10.57
CA PRO A 591 56.25 -7.30 -10.95
C PRO A 591 55.93 -7.10 -12.43
N VAL A 592 55.77 -8.22 -13.13
CA VAL A 592 55.12 -8.29 -14.44
C VAL A 592 53.69 -7.79 -14.28
N LEU A 593 53.30 -6.74 -15.01
CA LEU A 593 51.91 -6.31 -15.14
C LEU A 593 51.12 -7.44 -15.80
N SER A 594 50.28 -8.13 -15.03
CA SER A 594 49.23 -9.00 -15.57
C SER A 594 48.35 -8.17 -16.52
N PRO A 595 47.97 -8.69 -17.70
CA PRO A 595 47.08 -7.97 -18.60
C PRO A 595 45.76 -7.68 -17.88
N ALA A 596 45.34 -6.41 -17.86
CA ALA A 596 44.08 -5.99 -17.30
C ALA A 596 42.95 -6.78 -17.98
N ILE A 597 42.13 -7.48 -17.18
CA ILE A 597 40.99 -8.22 -17.71
C ILE A 597 40.00 -7.19 -18.26
N PRO A 598 39.67 -7.20 -19.56
CA PRO A 598 38.78 -6.19 -20.13
C PRO A 598 37.39 -6.26 -19.48
N THR A 599 36.83 -5.09 -19.18
CA THR A 599 35.49 -4.97 -18.60
C THR A 599 34.45 -5.53 -19.57
N VAL A 600 33.67 -6.51 -19.11
CA VAL A 600 32.55 -7.09 -19.85
C VAL A 600 31.26 -6.78 -19.10
N LEU A 601 30.33 -6.11 -19.77
CA LEU A 601 28.99 -5.83 -19.25
C LEU A 601 27.98 -6.79 -19.88
N SER A 602 27.08 -7.34 -19.08
CA SER A 602 25.93 -8.12 -19.55
C SER A 602 24.65 -7.52 -18.98
N LEU A 603 23.68 -7.24 -19.86
CA LEU A 603 22.41 -6.62 -19.48
C LEU A 603 21.38 -7.69 -19.10
N ASN A 604 20.64 -7.48 -18.01
CA ASN A 604 19.37 -8.17 -17.79
C ASN A 604 18.35 -7.57 -18.76
N GLU A 605 18.09 -8.29 -19.85
CA GLU A 605 17.25 -7.79 -20.94
C GLU A 605 15.85 -7.37 -20.44
N ILE A 606 15.38 -6.25 -20.98
CA ILE A 606 13.98 -5.85 -20.85
C ILE A 606 13.15 -6.83 -21.70
N GLU A 607 11.98 -7.24 -21.21
CA GLU A 607 11.11 -8.15 -21.95
C GLU A 607 10.71 -7.55 -23.32
N GLU A 608 10.73 -8.38 -24.37
CA GLU A 608 10.35 -7.97 -25.73
C GLU A 608 8.93 -7.41 -25.79
N GLY A 609 8.76 -6.27 -26.45
CA GLY A 609 7.48 -5.57 -26.58
C GLY A 609 6.99 -4.91 -25.28
N ARG A 610 7.81 -4.86 -24.23
CA ARG A 610 7.41 -4.24 -22.95
C ARG A 610 7.14 -2.74 -23.12
N ILE A 611 6.02 -2.30 -22.56
CA ILE A 611 5.66 -0.88 -22.45
C ILE A 611 5.76 -0.47 -20.99
N PHE A 612 6.54 0.57 -20.72
CA PHE A 612 6.58 1.24 -19.42
C PHE A 612 5.54 2.36 -19.40
N GLN A 613 4.70 2.37 -18.37
CA GLN A 613 3.73 3.44 -18.15
C GLN A 613 4.46 4.78 -17.94
N ARG A 614 4.18 5.75 -18.81
CA ARG A 614 4.64 7.14 -18.69
C ARG A 614 4.08 7.82 -17.44
N ARG A 615 4.76 8.87 -16.99
CA ARG A 615 4.30 9.88 -16.04
C ARG A 615 4.56 11.24 -16.68
N GLY A 616 3.50 11.98 -16.98
CA GLY A 616 3.60 13.08 -17.93
C GLY A 616 3.98 12.51 -19.30
N THR A 617 5.13 12.90 -19.84
CA THR A 617 5.65 12.44 -21.14
C THR A 617 6.92 11.58 -21.03
N THR A 618 7.26 11.09 -19.84
CA THR A 618 8.50 10.34 -19.60
C THR A 618 8.32 9.16 -18.65
N ALA A 619 9.28 8.23 -18.58
CA ALA A 619 9.35 7.21 -17.53
C ALA A 619 10.80 6.97 -17.06
N ASP A 620 10.93 6.63 -15.79
CA ASP A 620 12.20 6.19 -15.21
C ASP A 620 12.39 4.69 -15.46
N ILE A 621 13.52 4.32 -16.04
CA ILE A 621 13.79 2.93 -16.47
C ILE A 621 14.84 2.31 -15.56
N PHE A 622 14.46 1.27 -14.83
CA PHE A 622 15.40 0.48 -14.04
C PHE A 622 16.20 -0.45 -14.94
N ILE A 623 17.52 -0.40 -14.81
CA ILE A 623 18.48 -1.16 -15.59
C ILE A 623 19.35 -1.96 -14.61
N SER A 624 19.60 -3.22 -14.92
CA SER A 624 20.50 -4.07 -14.12
C SER A 624 21.22 -5.07 -14.99
N GLY A 625 22.29 -5.64 -14.46
CA GLY A 625 23.06 -6.66 -15.15
C GLY A 625 24.28 -7.11 -14.35
N THR A 626 25.19 -7.79 -15.03
CA THR A 626 26.45 -8.27 -14.45
C THR A 626 27.65 -7.59 -15.06
N VAL A 627 28.73 -7.52 -14.29
CA VAL A 627 30.04 -7.04 -14.73
C VAL A 627 31.10 -8.08 -14.43
N ALA A 628 31.97 -8.34 -15.40
CA ALA A 628 33.21 -9.10 -15.23
C ALA A 628 34.42 -8.22 -15.57
N GLY A 629 35.55 -8.44 -14.90
CA GLY A 629 36.75 -7.58 -15.01
C GLY A 629 36.84 -6.55 -13.88
N GLU A 630 37.60 -5.46 -14.08
CA GLU A 630 37.68 -4.32 -13.16
C GLU A 630 36.67 -3.23 -13.59
N PRO A 631 35.46 -3.15 -13.00
CA PRO A 631 34.44 -2.21 -13.44
C PRO A 631 34.78 -0.76 -13.08
N GLY A 632 34.83 0.12 -14.09
CA GLY A 632 34.57 1.55 -13.89
C GLY A 632 33.07 1.83 -13.68
N PRO A 633 32.68 3.12 -13.50
CA PRO A 633 31.28 3.52 -13.43
C PRO A 633 30.49 3.05 -14.66
N VAL A 634 29.33 2.43 -14.50
CA VAL A 634 28.50 1.97 -15.62
C VAL A 634 27.57 3.10 -16.06
N ALA A 635 27.63 3.44 -17.35
CA ALA A 635 26.70 4.36 -17.98
C ALA A 635 25.78 3.64 -18.97
N ALA A 636 24.54 4.12 -19.05
CA ALA A 636 23.55 3.64 -20.01
C ALA A 636 23.01 4.81 -20.84
N ARG A 637 22.58 4.51 -22.06
CA ARG A 637 21.80 5.41 -22.89
C ARG A 637 20.67 4.67 -23.58
N VAL A 638 19.68 5.42 -24.06
CA VAL A 638 18.55 4.89 -24.84
C VAL A 638 18.72 5.29 -26.28
N VAL A 639 18.55 4.34 -27.19
CA VAL A 639 18.55 4.57 -28.64
C VAL A 639 17.29 4.02 -29.28
N ARG A 640 16.94 4.50 -30.47
CA ARG A 640 15.92 3.84 -31.29
C ARG A 640 16.39 2.45 -31.70
N HIS A 641 15.52 1.48 -31.51
CA HIS A 641 15.72 0.11 -31.94
C HIS A 641 15.83 0.06 -33.47
N GLY A 642 16.85 -0.62 -34.00
CA GLY A 642 17.11 -0.73 -35.44
C GLY A 642 18.03 0.37 -36.01
N SER A 643 17.75 1.65 -35.76
CA SER A 643 18.56 2.75 -36.30
C SER A 643 19.76 3.14 -35.42
N GLY A 644 19.67 2.92 -34.10
CA GLY A 644 20.70 3.32 -33.14
C GLY A 644 20.78 4.83 -32.88
N GLU A 645 19.82 5.61 -33.39
CA GLU A 645 19.66 7.05 -33.13
C GLU A 645 19.50 7.30 -31.62
N GLU A 646 20.23 8.27 -31.06
CA GLU A 646 20.17 8.59 -29.65
C GLU A 646 18.83 9.22 -29.26
N VAL A 647 18.20 8.68 -28.20
CA VAL A 647 16.92 9.16 -27.64
C VAL A 647 17.13 9.76 -26.27
N SER A 648 18.01 9.15 -25.46
CA SER A 648 18.42 9.69 -24.16
C SER A 648 19.93 9.57 -24.05
N PRO A 649 20.62 10.61 -23.56
CA PRO A 649 22.08 10.64 -23.54
C PRO A 649 22.65 9.66 -22.52
N TRP A 650 23.97 9.46 -22.59
CA TRP A 650 24.71 8.69 -21.61
C TRP A 650 24.53 9.25 -20.20
N THR A 651 24.04 8.40 -19.30
CA THR A 651 23.85 8.69 -17.88
C THR A 651 24.54 7.62 -17.07
N VAL A 652 25.35 8.02 -16.08
CA VAL A 652 25.94 7.08 -15.12
C VAL A 652 24.83 6.52 -14.25
N ILE A 653 24.55 5.24 -14.39
CA ILE A 653 23.48 4.55 -13.65
C ILE A 653 24.01 3.84 -12.40
N ASP A 654 25.30 3.48 -12.39
CA ASP A 654 25.97 2.89 -11.23
C ASP A 654 27.41 3.41 -11.17
N ALA A 655 27.71 4.25 -10.19
CA ALA A 655 29.03 4.86 -10.03
C ALA A 655 30.07 3.87 -9.50
N THR A 656 29.64 2.84 -8.77
CA THR A 656 30.53 1.90 -8.09
C THR A 656 29.91 0.49 -8.10
N PRO A 657 29.94 -0.22 -9.23
CA PRO A 657 29.41 -1.58 -9.30
C PRO A 657 30.13 -2.49 -8.30
N GLN A 658 29.37 -3.19 -7.45
CA GLN A 658 29.93 -4.08 -6.43
C GLN A 658 29.54 -5.53 -6.69
N LYS A 659 30.41 -6.47 -6.31
CA LYS A 659 30.13 -7.92 -6.33
C LYS A 659 29.70 -8.45 -7.72
N GLY A 660 30.23 -7.86 -8.80
CA GLY A 660 29.98 -8.31 -10.18
C GLY A 660 28.58 -8.00 -10.72
N ILE A 661 27.84 -7.09 -10.08
CA ILE A 661 26.54 -6.62 -10.55
C ILE A 661 26.53 -5.10 -10.66
N PHE A 662 25.73 -4.59 -11.59
CA PHE A 662 25.36 -3.18 -11.64
C PHE A 662 23.84 -3.04 -11.61
N ALA A 663 23.35 -1.99 -10.98
CA ALA A 663 21.93 -1.67 -10.96
C ALA A 663 21.72 -0.17 -10.80
N GLY A 664 20.82 0.40 -11.60
CA GLY A 664 20.55 1.83 -11.57
C GLY A 664 19.28 2.20 -12.31
N VAL A 665 18.98 3.49 -12.28
CA VAL A 665 17.79 4.06 -12.94
C VAL A 665 18.27 5.06 -13.97
N LEU A 666 17.75 4.95 -15.19
CA LEU A 666 17.88 5.98 -16.21
C LEU A 666 16.63 6.86 -16.14
N PRO A 667 16.74 8.10 -15.63
CA PRO A 667 15.58 8.94 -15.38
C PRO A 667 15.05 9.57 -16.67
N GLY A 668 13.74 9.84 -16.70
CA GLY A 668 13.16 10.73 -17.69
C GLY A 668 13.23 10.28 -19.16
N VAL A 669 13.18 8.97 -19.44
CA VAL A 669 13.13 8.46 -20.82
C VAL A 669 11.83 8.94 -21.48
N PRO A 670 11.88 9.61 -22.65
CA PRO A 670 10.69 10.16 -23.28
C PRO A 670 9.75 9.08 -23.81
N GLU A 671 8.46 9.38 -23.79
CA GLU A 671 7.43 8.58 -24.42
C GLU A 671 7.69 8.36 -25.92
N GLY A 672 7.27 7.20 -26.41
CA GLY A 672 7.63 6.70 -27.72
C GLY A 672 8.28 5.31 -27.64
N GLY A 673 8.70 4.83 -28.80
CA GLY A 673 9.31 3.51 -28.97
C GLY A 673 9.38 3.17 -30.46
N TRP A 674 10.08 2.14 -30.90
CA TRP A 674 10.81 1.13 -30.15
C TRP A 674 12.22 1.54 -29.77
N TYR A 675 12.62 1.20 -28.54
CA TYR A 675 13.91 1.54 -27.97
C TYR A 675 14.77 0.29 -27.72
N ALA A 676 16.08 0.52 -27.66
CA ALA A 676 17.09 -0.42 -27.19
C ALA A 676 18.04 0.30 -26.22
N LEU A 677 18.65 -0.46 -25.30
CA LEU A 677 19.65 0.06 -24.36
C LEU A 677 21.06 -0.10 -24.94
N GLN A 678 21.94 0.82 -24.61
CA GLN A 678 23.38 0.65 -24.79
C GLN A 678 24.09 0.93 -23.48
N LEU A 679 25.07 0.09 -23.15
CA LEU A 679 25.87 0.19 -21.95
C LEU A 679 27.35 0.39 -22.30
N ARG A 680 28.04 1.13 -21.44
CA ARG A 680 29.50 1.29 -21.49
C ARG A 680 30.08 1.38 -20.09
N ASP A 681 31.37 1.10 -20.00
CA ASP A 681 32.20 1.64 -18.93
C ASP A 681 32.36 3.14 -19.17
N ASN A 682 31.98 3.98 -18.22
CA ASN A 682 31.98 5.44 -18.39
C ASN A 682 33.40 6.04 -18.40
N THR A 683 34.43 5.26 -18.11
CA THR A 683 35.83 5.64 -18.32
C THR A 683 36.28 5.48 -19.77
N ALA A 684 35.50 4.77 -20.60
CA ALA A 684 35.78 4.52 -22.01
C ALA A 684 34.61 4.97 -22.92
N PRO A 685 34.87 5.48 -24.13
CA PRO A 685 33.81 5.95 -25.02
C PRO A 685 33.06 4.82 -25.75
N SER A 686 33.59 3.58 -25.76
CA SER A 686 33.05 2.46 -26.55
C SER A 686 31.82 1.82 -25.91
N VAL A 687 30.83 1.48 -26.74
CA VAL A 687 29.67 0.68 -26.34
C VAL A 687 30.12 -0.76 -26.10
N LEU A 688 29.90 -1.30 -24.90
CA LEU A 688 30.26 -2.67 -24.53
C LEU A 688 29.09 -3.64 -24.68
N THR A 689 27.86 -3.17 -24.44
CA THR A 689 26.65 -4.01 -24.54
C THR A 689 25.55 -3.26 -25.26
N ARG A 690 24.81 -3.98 -26.09
CA ARG A 690 23.58 -3.51 -26.75
C ARG A 690 22.44 -4.44 -26.36
N GLY A 691 21.37 -3.87 -25.82
CA GLY A 691 20.13 -4.59 -25.57
C GLY A 691 19.53 -5.11 -26.86
N ARG A 692 18.95 -6.31 -26.81
CA ARG A 692 18.49 -7.03 -28.00
C ARG A 692 17.00 -6.90 -28.26
N THR A 693 16.25 -6.55 -27.23
CA THR A 693 14.80 -6.51 -27.26
C THR A 693 14.27 -5.11 -27.48
N LYS A 694 13.10 -5.02 -28.09
CA LYS A 694 12.38 -3.77 -28.29
C LYS A 694 11.48 -3.48 -27.09
N TRP A 695 11.51 -2.26 -26.59
CA TRP A 695 10.63 -1.80 -25.52
C TRP A 695 10.28 -0.32 -25.72
N GLY A 696 9.29 0.21 -25.00
CA GLY A 696 8.86 1.59 -25.18
C GLY A 696 8.30 2.21 -23.90
N VAL A 697 8.11 3.53 -23.94
CA VAL A 697 7.44 4.31 -22.89
C VAL A 697 6.13 4.83 -23.46
N GLY A 698 5.02 4.52 -22.81
CA GLY A 698 3.69 4.82 -23.35
C GLY A 698 2.60 4.67 -22.31
N ILE A 699 1.39 4.33 -22.74
CA ILE A 699 0.23 4.24 -21.86
C ILE A 699 -0.20 2.79 -21.64
N LEU A 700 -0.52 2.47 -20.38
CA LEU A 700 -1.04 1.18 -19.95
C LEU A 700 -2.50 1.33 -19.50
N ILE A 701 -3.36 0.51 -20.08
CA ILE A 701 -4.80 0.56 -19.84
C ILE A 701 -5.27 -0.81 -19.40
N ALA A 702 -5.94 -0.88 -18.25
CA ALA A 702 -6.57 -2.12 -17.81
C ALA A 702 -7.92 -2.30 -18.48
N CYS A 703 -8.14 -3.49 -19.04
CA CYS A 703 -9.38 -3.89 -19.69
C CYS A 703 -10.03 -5.01 -18.88
N ILE A 704 -10.97 -4.64 -18.01
CA ILE A 704 -11.58 -5.53 -17.02
C ILE A 704 -13.11 -5.54 -17.09
N GLY A 705 -13.71 -6.58 -16.53
CA GLY A 705 -15.15 -6.81 -16.58
C GLY A 705 -15.47 -8.25 -16.98
N GLN A 706 -16.49 -8.43 -17.80
CA GLN A 706 -16.99 -9.77 -18.16
C GLN A 706 -17.01 -10.02 -19.68
N SER A 707 -17.96 -10.83 -20.17
CA SER A 707 -17.95 -11.37 -21.53
C SER A 707 -17.94 -10.32 -22.63
N ASN A 708 -18.60 -9.16 -22.49
CA ASN A 708 -18.47 -8.09 -23.49
C ASN A 708 -17.06 -7.48 -23.54
N MET A 709 -16.36 -7.36 -22.41
CA MET A 709 -14.93 -7.01 -22.41
C MET A 709 -14.07 -8.12 -23.01
N LYS A 710 -14.40 -9.40 -22.79
CA LYS A 710 -13.65 -10.49 -23.41
C LYS A 710 -13.84 -10.49 -24.93
N GLU A 711 -15.07 -10.41 -25.41
CA GLU A 711 -15.39 -10.39 -26.84
C GLU A 711 -14.83 -9.18 -27.57
N TRP A 712 -14.60 -8.06 -26.85
CA TRP A 712 -13.83 -6.91 -27.36
C TRP A 712 -12.47 -7.30 -27.97
N PHE A 713 -11.82 -8.32 -27.41
CA PHE A 713 -10.51 -8.85 -27.82
C PHE A 713 -10.60 -10.09 -28.73
N HIS A 714 -11.79 -10.62 -29.00
CA HIS A 714 -11.95 -11.90 -29.70
C HIS A 714 -12.93 -11.87 -30.88
N THR A 715 -13.92 -10.98 -30.87
CA THR A 715 -14.93 -10.87 -31.94
C THR A 715 -14.42 -9.97 -33.07
N GLY A 716 -14.56 -10.46 -34.30
CA GLY A 716 -14.16 -9.75 -35.51
C GLY A 716 -12.65 -9.72 -35.72
N THR A 717 -12.24 -9.36 -36.93
CA THR A 717 -10.83 -9.26 -37.30
C THR A 717 -10.51 -7.92 -37.95
N MET A 718 -9.28 -7.47 -37.73
CA MET A 718 -8.68 -6.28 -38.33
C MET A 718 -7.16 -6.47 -38.25
N ALA A 719 -6.41 -6.07 -39.28
CA ALA A 719 -4.96 -6.03 -39.14
C ALA A 719 -4.58 -4.88 -38.18
N PRO A 720 -3.72 -5.10 -37.16
CA PRO A 720 -3.11 -3.99 -36.42
C PRO A 720 -2.45 -3.04 -37.41
N THR A 721 -2.71 -1.73 -37.26
CA THR A 721 -2.09 -0.73 -38.13
C THR A 721 -0.69 -0.34 -37.65
N SER A 722 -0.37 -0.65 -36.40
CA SER A 722 0.91 -0.34 -35.78
C SER A 722 1.38 -1.47 -34.87
N ASP A 723 2.69 -1.73 -34.90
CA ASP A 723 3.29 -2.71 -33.99
C ASP A 723 3.42 -2.18 -32.55
N LEU A 724 3.23 -0.86 -32.33
CA LEU A 724 3.17 -0.17 -31.03
C LEU A 724 2.02 -0.62 -30.12
N LEU A 725 1.08 -1.42 -30.63
CA LEU A 725 -0.03 -1.96 -29.87
C LEU A 725 0.31 -3.33 -29.27
N GLN A 726 0.41 -3.37 -27.94
CA GLN A 726 0.77 -4.57 -27.19
C GLN A 726 -0.30 -4.94 -26.16
N LYS A 727 -0.28 -6.19 -25.71
CA LYS A 727 -1.04 -6.66 -24.55
C LYS A 727 -0.18 -7.47 -23.62
N TYR A 728 -0.59 -7.49 -22.36
CA TYR A 728 0.09 -8.17 -21.28
C TYR A 728 -0.88 -9.03 -20.46
N ASP A 729 -0.45 -10.25 -20.16
CA ASP A 729 -1.01 -11.05 -19.07
C ASP A 729 0.07 -11.88 -18.37
N THR A 730 -0.19 -12.30 -17.15
CA THR A 730 0.79 -13.02 -16.31
C THR A 730 1.17 -14.40 -16.81
N ARG A 731 0.40 -15.02 -17.71
CA ARG A 731 0.69 -16.37 -18.24
C ARG A 731 1.60 -16.31 -19.46
N ARG A 732 1.47 -15.28 -20.29
CA ARG A 732 2.12 -15.18 -21.60
C ARG A 732 3.09 -14.00 -21.74
N GLY A 733 3.09 -13.07 -20.79
CA GLY A 733 3.92 -11.87 -20.88
C GLY A 733 3.44 -10.88 -21.95
N TRP A 734 4.35 -9.99 -22.34
CA TRP A 734 4.12 -8.98 -23.38
C TRP A 734 4.07 -9.60 -24.77
N ARG A 735 3.10 -9.15 -25.58
CA ARG A 735 2.95 -9.59 -26.98
C ARG A 735 2.07 -8.66 -27.78
N ALA A 736 2.16 -8.75 -29.10
CA ALA A 736 1.23 -8.10 -30.00
C ALA A 736 -0.21 -8.59 -29.75
N VAL A 737 -1.20 -7.70 -29.96
CA VAL A 737 -2.62 -8.03 -29.75
C VAL A 737 -3.10 -9.12 -30.73
N GLY A 738 -2.50 -9.21 -31.91
CA GLY A 738 -2.91 -10.08 -33.02
C GLY A 738 -3.95 -9.42 -33.91
N THR A 739 -4.61 -10.17 -34.78
CA THR A 739 -5.59 -9.65 -35.75
C THR A 739 -7.06 -9.79 -35.32
N HIS A 740 -7.31 -10.33 -34.13
CA HIS A 740 -8.64 -10.60 -33.60
C HIS A 740 -9.03 -9.58 -32.54
N GLY A 741 -10.33 -9.32 -32.39
CA GLY A 741 -10.85 -8.36 -31.41
C GLY A 741 -10.94 -6.96 -31.98
N ILE A 742 -11.94 -6.75 -32.84
CA ILE A 742 -12.07 -5.50 -33.60
C ILE A 742 -12.28 -4.27 -32.70
N GLY A 743 -12.91 -4.45 -31.53
CA GLY A 743 -13.08 -3.37 -30.55
C GLY A 743 -11.74 -2.90 -29.98
N ALA A 744 -10.91 -3.85 -29.52
CA ALA A 744 -9.57 -3.56 -28.97
C ALA A 744 -8.65 -2.94 -30.01
N LEU A 745 -8.68 -3.47 -31.23
CA LEU A 745 -7.85 -2.98 -32.34
C LEU A 745 -8.27 -1.59 -32.77
N THR A 746 -9.57 -1.32 -32.92
CA THR A 746 -10.07 0.02 -33.26
C THR A 746 -9.70 1.04 -32.18
N PHE A 747 -9.88 0.68 -30.91
CA PHE A 747 -9.50 1.53 -29.78
C PHE A 747 -8.00 1.83 -29.75
N GLY A 748 -7.16 0.80 -29.80
CA GLY A 748 -5.71 0.93 -29.73
C GLY A 748 -5.10 1.67 -30.91
N ASN A 749 -5.50 1.32 -32.13
CA ASN A 749 -5.01 1.98 -33.35
C ASN A 749 -5.35 3.48 -33.31
N ARG A 750 -6.58 3.83 -32.95
CA ARG A 750 -6.97 5.25 -32.87
C ARG A 750 -6.18 6.02 -31.82
N LEU A 751 -5.85 5.41 -30.68
CA LEU A 751 -4.98 6.06 -29.70
C LEU A 751 -3.57 6.25 -30.24
N ILE A 752 -2.99 5.25 -30.91
CA ILE A 752 -1.66 5.35 -31.52
C ILE A 752 -1.64 6.44 -32.59
N ASP A 753 -2.64 6.49 -33.47
CA ASP A 753 -2.73 7.48 -34.55
C ASP A 753 -2.81 8.92 -34.00
N ASN A 754 -3.41 9.13 -32.83
CA ASN A 754 -3.58 10.46 -32.22
C ASN A 754 -2.46 10.85 -31.25
N LEU A 755 -1.77 9.88 -30.65
CA LEU A 755 -0.79 10.12 -29.60
C LEU A 755 0.65 9.83 -30.04
N GLY A 756 0.86 8.95 -31.03
CA GLY A 756 2.19 8.56 -31.50
C GLY A 756 3.01 7.76 -30.49
N VAL A 757 2.38 7.17 -29.46
CA VAL A 757 3.06 6.44 -28.37
C VAL A 757 2.63 4.97 -28.31
N PRO A 758 3.47 4.07 -27.76
CA PRO A 758 3.08 2.71 -27.43
C PRO A 758 1.83 2.63 -26.54
N VAL A 759 0.94 1.68 -26.85
CA VAL A 759 -0.28 1.42 -26.08
C VAL A 759 -0.30 -0.03 -25.63
N GLY A 760 -0.41 -0.23 -24.31
CA GLY A 760 -0.42 -1.55 -23.68
C GLY A 760 -1.75 -1.88 -23.01
N PHE A 761 -2.37 -3.00 -23.39
CA PHE A 761 -3.60 -3.49 -22.76
C PHE A 761 -3.33 -4.58 -21.72
N LEU A 762 -3.92 -4.45 -20.54
CA LEU A 762 -3.97 -5.52 -19.54
C LEU A 762 -5.34 -6.19 -19.60
N GLU A 763 -5.40 -7.34 -20.26
CA GLU A 763 -6.63 -8.08 -20.54
C GLU A 763 -6.96 -9.08 -19.41
N TYR A 764 -7.92 -8.75 -18.55
CA TYR A 764 -8.26 -9.56 -17.36
C TYR A 764 -9.75 -9.85 -17.18
N ALA A 765 -10.56 -9.65 -18.22
CA ALA A 765 -11.98 -9.95 -18.18
C ALA A 765 -12.28 -11.45 -17.98
N VAL A 766 -13.35 -11.75 -17.24
CA VAL A 766 -13.78 -13.13 -16.95
C VAL A 766 -15.23 -13.33 -17.37
N ASN A 767 -15.48 -14.32 -18.25
CA ASN A 767 -16.83 -14.63 -18.70
C ASN A 767 -17.72 -15.04 -17.54
N GLY A 768 -18.93 -14.50 -17.50
CA GLY A 768 -19.95 -14.84 -16.50
C GLY A 768 -19.71 -14.27 -15.10
N SER A 769 -18.65 -13.49 -14.90
CA SER A 769 -18.33 -12.94 -13.58
C SER A 769 -19.28 -11.82 -13.18
N GLY A 770 -19.77 -11.87 -11.95
CA GLY A 770 -20.48 -10.76 -11.31
C GLY A 770 -19.54 -9.70 -10.72
N LEU A 771 -20.10 -8.57 -10.31
CA LEU A 771 -19.36 -7.63 -9.45
C LEU A 771 -19.38 -8.12 -7.99
N SER A 772 -20.51 -8.65 -7.52
CA SER A 772 -20.75 -9.05 -6.13
C SER A 772 -20.93 -10.57 -5.97
N PRO A 773 -20.82 -11.12 -4.74
CA PRO A 773 -21.07 -12.53 -4.48
C PRO A 773 -22.49 -13.00 -4.89
N LYS A 774 -23.48 -12.11 -4.84
CA LYS A 774 -24.87 -12.42 -5.23
C LYS A 774 -25.01 -12.75 -6.71
N ALA A 775 -24.09 -12.26 -7.53
CA ALA A 775 -24.01 -12.48 -8.97
C ALA A 775 -22.90 -13.48 -9.35
N ASP A 776 -22.43 -14.30 -8.41
CA ASP A 776 -21.51 -15.40 -8.72
C ASP A 776 -22.27 -16.58 -9.35
N TRP A 777 -21.88 -16.92 -10.58
CA TRP A 777 -22.40 -18.08 -11.33
C TRP A 777 -21.41 -19.27 -11.32
N GLY A 778 -20.48 -19.31 -10.35
CA GLY A 778 -19.41 -20.32 -10.28
C GLY A 778 -18.16 -19.92 -11.08
N THR A 779 -18.14 -18.72 -11.65
CA THR A 779 -16.98 -18.15 -12.37
C THR A 779 -16.22 -17.11 -11.53
N GLY A 780 -16.75 -16.76 -10.36
CA GLY A 780 -16.22 -15.77 -9.43
C GLY A 780 -16.80 -14.37 -9.65
N TYR A 781 -16.37 -13.43 -8.79
CA TYR A 781 -16.82 -12.05 -8.81
C TYR A 781 -15.68 -11.07 -8.52
N TRP A 782 -15.78 -9.86 -9.06
CA TRP A 782 -14.71 -8.84 -9.00
C TRP A 782 -14.48 -8.28 -7.59
N ALA A 783 -15.52 -8.26 -6.75
CA ALA A 783 -15.38 -7.88 -5.36
C ALA A 783 -14.76 -8.98 -4.46
N ASP A 784 -14.25 -10.10 -4.99
CA ASP A 784 -13.55 -11.10 -4.17
C ASP A 784 -12.08 -10.72 -3.91
N LYS A 785 -11.65 -10.76 -2.65
CA LYS A 785 -10.28 -10.43 -2.21
C LYS A 785 -9.42 -11.65 -1.90
N ARG A 786 -10.02 -12.84 -1.87
CA ARG A 786 -9.33 -14.08 -1.50
C ARG A 786 -8.15 -14.35 -2.43
N PRO A 787 -7.09 -15.02 -1.95
CA PRO A 787 -6.03 -15.51 -2.82
C PRO A 787 -6.62 -16.27 -4.01
N GLY A 788 -6.09 -16.02 -5.21
CA GLY A 788 -6.58 -16.66 -6.44
C GLY A 788 -7.85 -16.06 -7.04
N SER A 789 -8.48 -15.05 -6.41
CA SER A 789 -9.66 -14.38 -6.98
C SER A 789 -9.37 -13.67 -8.31
N ILE A 790 -10.42 -13.35 -9.07
CA ILE A 790 -10.31 -12.60 -10.34
C ILE A 790 -9.51 -11.30 -10.13
N TYR A 791 -9.86 -10.55 -9.09
CA TYR A 791 -9.20 -9.30 -8.75
C TYR A 791 -7.72 -9.48 -8.38
N ARG A 792 -7.37 -10.51 -7.59
CA ARG A 792 -5.97 -10.78 -7.24
C ARG A 792 -5.13 -11.19 -8.44
N ARG A 793 -5.70 -11.94 -9.40
CA ARG A 793 -5.02 -12.26 -10.67
C ARG A 793 -4.78 -11.01 -11.50
N PHE A 794 -5.76 -10.12 -11.59
CA PHE A 794 -5.62 -8.83 -12.23
C PHE A 794 -4.54 -7.96 -11.59
N LEU A 795 -4.53 -7.81 -10.26
CA LEU A 795 -3.48 -7.06 -9.55
C LEU A 795 -2.08 -7.64 -9.77
N SER A 796 -1.95 -8.96 -9.85
CA SER A 796 -0.68 -9.59 -10.23
C SER A 796 -0.24 -9.18 -11.63
N GLY A 797 -1.19 -9.00 -12.55
CA GLY A 797 -0.95 -8.46 -13.89
C GLY A 797 -0.47 -7.02 -13.87
N VAL A 798 -1.18 -6.15 -13.14
CA VAL A 798 -0.80 -4.74 -12.99
C VAL A 798 0.60 -4.62 -12.39
N SER A 799 0.90 -5.38 -11.34
CA SER A 799 2.24 -5.44 -10.74
C SER A 799 3.30 -5.93 -11.74
N GLY A 800 3.00 -6.99 -12.49
CA GLY A 800 3.88 -7.53 -13.54
C GLY A 800 4.20 -6.54 -14.66
N ALA A 801 3.24 -5.66 -15.01
CA ALA A 801 3.42 -4.62 -16.01
C ALA A 801 4.14 -3.35 -15.49
N GLY A 802 4.28 -3.18 -14.17
CA GLY A 802 4.98 -2.03 -13.55
C GLY A 802 4.20 -1.29 -12.45
N GLY A 803 3.00 -1.77 -12.10
CA GLY A 803 2.22 -1.31 -10.95
C GLY A 803 1.40 -0.04 -11.17
N ALA A 804 1.42 0.54 -12.37
CA ALA A 804 0.75 1.80 -12.68
C ALA A 804 0.01 1.75 -14.00
N LEU A 805 -1.07 2.54 -14.08
CA LEU A 805 -1.95 2.61 -15.24
C LEU A 805 -2.32 4.07 -15.57
N GLU A 806 -2.58 4.31 -16.84
CA GLU A 806 -3.18 5.55 -17.36
C GLU A 806 -4.70 5.56 -17.13
N ALA A 807 -5.37 4.41 -17.30
CA ALA A 807 -6.81 4.29 -17.03
C ALA A 807 -7.26 2.83 -16.86
N VAL A 808 -8.50 2.67 -16.43
CA VAL A 808 -9.23 1.39 -16.37
C VAL A 808 -10.49 1.50 -17.22
N ILE A 809 -10.74 0.52 -18.08
CA ILE A 809 -12.00 0.36 -18.79
C ILE A 809 -12.80 -0.75 -18.11
N TRP A 810 -14.04 -0.43 -17.74
CA TRP A 810 -14.96 -1.34 -17.06
C TRP A 810 -16.16 -1.64 -17.94
N ILE A 811 -16.29 -2.90 -18.38
CA ILE A 811 -17.47 -3.40 -19.11
C ILE A 811 -18.07 -4.59 -18.36
N GLN A 812 -19.08 -4.31 -17.52
CA GLN A 812 -19.69 -5.30 -16.64
C GLN A 812 -21.16 -4.97 -16.35
N GLY A 813 -21.88 -5.93 -15.77
CA GLY A 813 -23.21 -5.72 -15.18
C GLY A 813 -24.22 -6.76 -15.64
N GLU A 814 -23.95 -7.49 -16.73
CA GLU A 814 -24.92 -8.40 -17.33
C GLU A 814 -25.16 -9.63 -16.43
N ALA A 815 -24.15 -10.09 -15.67
CA ALA A 815 -24.33 -11.20 -14.73
C ALA A 815 -25.24 -10.80 -13.55
N ASP A 816 -25.03 -9.60 -13.00
CA ASP A 816 -25.82 -9.02 -11.92
C ASP A 816 -27.27 -8.76 -12.37
N ALA A 817 -27.45 -8.17 -13.56
CA ALA A 817 -28.76 -7.97 -14.17
C ALA A 817 -29.46 -9.30 -14.55
N ALA A 818 -28.73 -10.30 -15.04
CA ALA A 818 -29.29 -11.62 -15.37
C ALA A 818 -29.89 -12.29 -14.14
N LYS A 819 -29.12 -12.30 -13.04
CA LYS A 819 -29.53 -12.89 -11.77
C LYS A 819 -30.78 -12.18 -11.25
N GLY A 820 -30.79 -10.85 -11.34
CA GLY A 820 -31.91 -10.00 -10.92
C GLY A 820 -32.19 -10.06 -9.42
N THR A 821 -31.20 -10.46 -8.64
CA THR A 821 -31.21 -10.47 -7.16
C THR A 821 -30.41 -9.31 -6.57
N VAL A 822 -29.75 -8.52 -7.43
CA VAL A 822 -28.97 -7.34 -7.06
C VAL A 822 -29.79 -6.11 -7.42
N SER A 823 -30.09 -5.28 -6.43
CA SER A 823 -30.80 -4.01 -6.63
C SER A 823 -29.87 -2.90 -7.13
N GLU A 824 -30.45 -1.81 -7.65
CA GLU A 824 -29.71 -0.62 -8.08
C GLU A 824 -28.77 -0.07 -6.98
N PRO A 825 -29.23 0.20 -5.73
CA PRO A 825 -28.35 0.71 -4.68
C PRO A 825 -27.24 -0.26 -4.29
N GLU A 826 -27.52 -1.57 -4.30
CA GLU A 826 -26.52 -2.59 -3.98
C GLU A 826 -25.41 -2.66 -5.03
N TYR A 827 -25.78 -2.65 -6.32
CA TYR A 827 -24.78 -2.65 -7.39
C TYR A 827 -23.96 -1.36 -7.38
N ARG A 828 -24.63 -0.20 -7.21
CA ARG A 828 -23.95 1.09 -7.10
C ARG A 828 -22.93 1.08 -5.96
N HIS A 829 -23.35 0.68 -4.76
CA HIS A 829 -22.46 0.62 -3.60
C HIS A 829 -21.29 -0.35 -3.82
N ALA A 830 -21.55 -1.50 -4.44
CA ALA A 830 -20.50 -2.46 -4.77
C ALA A 830 -19.50 -1.89 -5.80
N LEU A 831 -19.97 -1.12 -6.77
CA LEU A 831 -19.15 -0.50 -7.81
C LEU A 831 -18.30 0.63 -7.25
N GLU A 832 -18.90 1.54 -6.48
CA GLU A 832 -18.18 2.62 -5.77
C GLU A 832 -17.11 2.02 -4.84
N GLY A 833 -17.48 1.02 -4.05
CA GLY A 833 -16.55 0.31 -3.16
C GLY A 833 -15.48 -0.51 -3.89
N PHE A 834 -15.72 -0.93 -5.13
CA PHE A 834 -14.72 -1.58 -5.98
C PHE A 834 -13.72 -0.56 -6.55
N VAL A 835 -14.20 0.58 -7.03
CA VAL A 835 -13.35 1.63 -7.62
C VAL A 835 -12.49 2.32 -6.56
N ASP A 836 -13.11 2.97 -5.57
CA ASP A 836 -12.37 3.74 -4.55
C ASP A 836 -11.80 2.85 -3.45
N GLY A 837 -12.56 1.83 -3.06
CA GLY A 837 -12.14 0.92 -2.00
C GLY A 837 -11.09 -0.11 -2.43
N ARG A 838 -10.78 -0.21 -3.73
CA ARG A 838 -9.82 -1.20 -4.26
C ARG A 838 -8.96 -0.68 -5.39
N LEU A 839 -9.52 -0.44 -6.58
CA LEU A 839 -8.72 -0.10 -7.78
C LEU A 839 -7.76 1.07 -7.50
N ARG A 840 -8.29 2.17 -6.96
CA ARG A 840 -7.51 3.38 -6.67
C ARG A 840 -6.55 3.27 -5.50
N ARG A 841 -6.71 2.23 -4.67
CA ARG A 841 -5.81 1.96 -3.53
C ARG A 841 -4.67 1.03 -3.90
N ASP A 842 -4.97 0.05 -4.74
CA ASP A 842 -4.05 -1.03 -5.07
C ASP A 842 -3.23 -0.74 -6.34
N ILE A 843 -3.63 0.26 -7.14
CA ILE A 843 -2.99 0.62 -8.42
C ILE A 843 -2.48 2.06 -8.36
N ARG A 844 -1.22 2.26 -8.78
CA ARG A 844 -0.65 3.61 -8.89
C ARG A 844 -1.29 4.35 -10.08
N ASN A 845 -1.90 5.49 -9.80
CA ASN A 845 -2.38 6.41 -10.83
C ASN A 845 -1.21 7.09 -11.54
N ALA A 846 -1.07 6.89 -12.84
CA ALA A 846 -0.04 7.53 -13.66
C ALA A 846 -0.58 8.55 -14.68
N SER A 847 -1.90 8.72 -14.75
CA SER A 847 -2.58 9.61 -15.70
C SER A 847 -2.29 11.10 -15.51
N GLY A 848 -1.74 11.49 -14.35
CA GLY A 848 -1.61 12.89 -13.95
C GLY A 848 -2.92 13.54 -13.47
N ARG A 849 -4.04 12.82 -13.49
CA ARG A 849 -5.33 13.27 -12.97
C ARG A 849 -5.43 13.02 -11.44
N PRO A 850 -6.35 13.67 -10.71
CA PRO A 850 -6.46 13.53 -9.25
C PRO A 850 -6.64 12.09 -8.75
N ALA A 851 -7.38 11.26 -9.49
CA ALA A 851 -7.58 9.84 -9.23
C ALA A 851 -7.44 9.02 -10.51
N LEU A 852 -7.23 7.70 -10.39
CA LEU A 852 -7.10 6.81 -11.54
C LEU A 852 -8.40 6.86 -12.37
N PRO A 853 -8.35 7.27 -13.65
CA PRO A 853 -9.53 7.38 -14.48
C PRO A 853 -10.18 6.02 -14.73
N VAL A 854 -11.51 5.97 -14.57
CA VAL A 854 -12.32 4.79 -14.89
C VAL A 854 -13.28 5.16 -16.02
N LEU A 855 -13.12 4.51 -17.17
CA LEU A 855 -14.04 4.61 -18.30
C LEU A 855 -15.07 3.50 -18.15
N LEU A 856 -16.29 3.88 -17.81
CA LEU A 856 -17.39 2.94 -17.60
C LEU A 856 -18.22 2.83 -18.87
N VAL A 857 -18.29 1.62 -19.43
CA VAL A 857 -19.21 1.32 -20.53
C VAL A 857 -20.50 0.78 -19.94
N SER A 858 -21.60 1.49 -20.21
CA SER A 858 -22.92 1.09 -19.71
C SER A 858 -23.32 -0.30 -20.21
N LEU A 859 -24.02 -1.04 -19.35
CA LEU A 859 -24.58 -2.36 -19.66
C LEU A 859 -25.32 -2.34 -21.01
N VAL A 860 -24.92 -3.24 -21.92
CA VAL A 860 -25.53 -3.36 -23.26
C VAL A 860 -26.99 -3.82 -23.18
N LYS A 861 -27.75 -3.63 -24.26
CA LYS A 861 -29.10 -4.21 -24.36
C LYS A 861 -29.04 -5.74 -24.53
N ARG A 862 -30.08 -6.43 -24.10
CA ARG A 862 -30.13 -7.88 -23.96
C ARG A 862 -31.47 -8.46 -24.46
N PRO A 863 -31.48 -9.12 -25.62
CA PRO A 863 -32.61 -9.93 -26.05
C PRO A 863 -33.06 -10.94 -24.99
N GLY A 864 -34.36 -10.91 -24.65
CA GLY A 864 -34.97 -11.79 -23.64
C GLY A 864 -34.58 -11.47 -22.18
N GLY A 865 -33.95 -10.32 -21.92
CA GLY A 865 -33.71 -9.83 -20.56
C GLY A 865 -34.96 -9.26 -19.90
N ARG A 866 -34.93 -9.12 -18.56
CA ARG A 866 -35.97 -8.44 -17.77
C ARG A 866 -35.66 -6.96 -17.66
N ASP A 867 -36.65 -6.10 -17.90
CA ASP A 867 -36.46 -4.65 -17.93
C ASP A 867 -35.96 -4.08 -16.60
N ILE A 868 -36.66 -4.38 -15.51
CA ILE A 868 -36.37 -3.80 -14.18
C ILE A 868 -34.91 -4.08 -13.76
N PRO A 869 -34.39 -5.31 -13.76
CA PRO A 869 -32.99 -5.55 -13.39
C PRO A 869 -31.97 -4.89 -14.33
N HIS A 870 -32.20 -4.89 -15.64
CA HIS A 870 -31.23 -4.30 -16.58
C HIS A 870 -31.20 -2.78 -16.47
N GLN A 871 -32.37 -2.15 -16.30
CA GLN A 871 -32.44 -0.71 -16.05
C GLN A 871 -31.79 -0.36 -14.71
N ALA A 872 -32.09 -1.11 -13.64
CA ALA A 872 -31.52 -0.89 -12.32
C ALA A 872 -29.98 -0.89 -12.34
N ILE A 873 -29.35 -1.82 -13.06
CA ILE A 873 -27.88 -1.85 -13.18
C ILE A 873 -27.36 -0.66 -14.01
N ARG A 874 -28.03 -0.25 -15.09
CA ARG A 874 -27.62 0.95 -15.86
C ARG A 874 -27.75 2.23 -15.04
N ASN A 875 -28.85 2.38 -14.31
CA ASN A 875 -29.04 3.51 -13.39
C ASN A 875 -27.94 3.52 -12.33
N ALA A 876 -27.64 2.36 -11.72
CA ALA A 876 -26.55 2.23 -10.75
C ALA A 876 -25.18 2.67 -11.33
N GLN A 877 -24.89 2.29 -12.57
CA GLN A 877 -23.68 2.67 -13.28
C GLN A 877 -23.60 4.17 -13.57
N ALA A 878 -24.70 4.78 -14.05
CA ALA A 878 -24.79 6.21 -14.29
C ALA A 878 -24.60 7.00 -12.99
N ARG A 879 -25.34 6.63 -11.93
CA ARG A 879 -25.25 7.26 -10.60
C ARG A 879 -23.88 7.11 -9.95
N ALA A 880 -23.19 5.97 -10.16
CA ALA A 880 -21.82 5.80 -9.68
C ALA A 880 -20.85 6.77 -10.38
N CYS A 881 -21.07 7.08 -11.67
CA CYS A 881 -20.23 8.07 -12.38
C CYS A 881 -20.51 9.51 -11.94
N GLU A 882 -21.69 9.81 -11.38
CA GLU A 882 -21.99 11.12 -10.80
C GLU A 882 -21.28 11.35 -9.46
N THR A 883 -21.00 10.28 -8.71
CA THR A 883 -20.42 10.35 -7.36
C THR A 883 -18.93 10.05 -7.30
N LEU A 884 -18.44 9.16 -8.15
CA LEU A 884 -17.03 8.83 -8.20
C LEU A 884 -16.28 9.93 -8.95
N GLU A 885 -15.32 10.56 -8.27
CA GLU A 885 -14.34 11.44 -8.92
C GLU A 885 -13.65 10.70 -10.07
N GLU A 886 -13.29 11.34 -11.18
CA GLU A 886 -12.56 10.72 -12.31
C GLU A 886 -13.19 9.40 -12.84
N CYS A 887 -14.53 9.28 -12.78
CA CYS A 887 -15.29 8.18 -13.38
C CYS A 887 -16.13 8.72 -14.55
N TYR A 888 -15.93 8.18 -15.74
CA TYR A 888 -16.46 8.73 -16.99
C TYR A 888 -17.35 7.72 -17.69
N PRO A 889 -18.65 8.03 -17.89
CA PRO A 889 -19.50 7.23 -18.76
C PRO A 889 -19.01 7.36 -20.20
N VAL A 890 -18.77 6.24 -20.86
CA VAL A 890 -18.59 6.19 -22.32
C VAL A 890 -19.97 6.39 -22.97
N PRO A 891 -20.08 6.98 -24.18
CA PRO A 891 -21.35 7.09 -24.89
C PRO A 891 -22.13 5.79 -24.90
N THR A 892 -23.44 5.89 -24.67
CA THR A 892 -24.33 4.74 -24.50
C THR A 892 -24.14 3.66 -25.56
N THR A 893 -24.31 2.41 -25.16
CA THR A 893 -24.23 1.22 -26.02
C THR A 893 -25.59 0.71 -26.47
N MET A 894 -26.68 1.39 -26.10
CA MET A 894 -28.05 0.90 -26.31
C MET A 894 -28.48 0.92 -27.79
N ASP A 895 -27.87 1.76 -28.63
CA ASP A 895 -28.08 1.75 -30.09
C ASP A 895 -27.31 0.63 -30.80
N LEU A 896 -26.36 -0.03 -30.12
CA LEU A 896 -25.50 -1.02 -30.74
C LEU A 896 -26.23 -2.33 -30.98
N GLU A 897 -25.96 -2.97 -32.11
CA GLU A 897 -26.60 -4.22 -32.51
C GLU A 897 -26.05 -5.41 -31.71
N ASN A 898 -26.94 -6.30 -31.28
CA ASN A 898 -26.57 -7.55 -30.64
C ASN A 898 -26.27 -8.65 -31.65
N ARG A 899 -25.34 -9.53 -31.27
CA ARG A 899 -25.20 -10.87 -31.83
C ARG A 899 -25.63 -11.89 -30.79
N GLY A 900 -26.73 -12.60 -31.06
CA GLY A 900 -27.32 -13.53 -30.10
C GLY A 900 -27.90 -12.80 -28.88
N ARG A 901 -27.75 -13.39 -27.68
CA ARG A 901 -28.48 -12.94 -26.49
C ARG A 901 -27.84 -11.83 -25.67
N GLN A 902 -26.51 -11.72 -25.64
CA GLN A 902 -25.83 -10.78 -24.73
C GLN A 902 -24.54 -10.15 -25.28
N HIS A 903 -24.13 -10.52 -26.50
CA HIS A 903 -22.92 -10.00 -27.14
C HIS A 903 -23.30 -9.06 -28.27
N LEU A 904 -22.35 -8.26 -28.72
CA LEU A 904 -22.55 -7.29 -29.80
C LEU A 904 -22.13 -7.87 -31.15
N SER A 905 -22.64 -7.32 -32.24
CA SER A 905 -22.15 -7.62 -33.58
C SER A 905 -20.73 -7.07 -33.79
N VAL A 906 -20.07 -7.51 -34.86
CA VAL A 906 -18.69 -7.09 -35.18
C VAL A 906 -18.60 -5.57 -35.33
N ASP A 907 -19.51 -4.96 -36.10
CA ASP A 907 -19.52 -3.51 -36.30
C ASP A 907 -19.92 -2.75 -35.05
N ALA A 908 -20.75 -3.34 -34.20
CA ALA A 908 -21.07 -2.77 -32.89
C ALA A 908 -19.84 -2.70 -31.97
N TYR A 909 -19.00 -3.73 -31.92
CA TYR A 909 -17.72 -3.67 -31.18
C TYR A 909 -16.77 -2.62 -31.77
N ARG A 910 -16.71 -2.47 -33.10
CA ARG A 910 -15.94 -1.40 -33.77
C ARG A 910 -16.41 0.00 -33.34
N LYS A 911 -17.72 0.25 -33.40
CA LYS A 911 -18.34 1.52 -32.96
C LYS A 911 -18.05 1.80 -31.48
N MET A 912 -18.19 0.80 -30.62
CA MET A 912 -17.87 0.93 -29.21
C MET A 912 -16.37 1.24 -29.01
N GLY A 913 -15.46 0.63 -29.80
CA GLY A 913 -14.01 0.96 -29.81
C GLY A 913 -13.72 2.43 -30.10
N ASN A 914 -14.42 2.99 -31.09
CA ASN A 914 -14.35 4.42 -31.41
C ASN A 914 -14.91 5.32 -30.30
N ARG A 915 -15.96 4.90 -29.60
CA ARG A 915 -16.55 5.66 -28.48
C ARG A 915 -15.64 5.68 -27.26
N VAL A 916 -15.07 4.53 -26.88
CA VAL A 916 -14.13 4.45 -25.75
C VAL A 916 -12.87 5.26 -26.02
N SER A 917 -12.33 5.22 -27.25
CA SER A 917 -11.18 6.06 -27.65
C SER A 917 -11.52 7.54 -27.65
N GLN A 918 -12.72 7.93 -28.07
CA GLN A 918 -13.18 9.34 -27.99
C GLN A 918 -13.14 9.84 -26.55
N THR A 919 -13.71 9.09 -25.61
CA THR A 919 -13.68 9.43 -24.18
C THR A 919 -12.24 9.56 -23.69
N PHE A 920 -11.37 8.62 -24.02
CA PHE A 920 -9.98 8.66 -23.61
C PHE A 920 -9.23 9.88 -24.17
N LEU A 921 -9.41 10.19 -25.46
CA LEU A 921 -8.80 11.35 -26.11
C LEU A 921 -9.32 12.67 -25.53
N TYR A 922 -10.60 12.75 -25.16
CA TYR A 922 -11.16 13.90 -24.44
C TYR A 922 -10.47 14.11 -23.09
N LEU A 923 -10.23 13.05 -22.31
CA LEU A 923 -9.52 13.15 -21.03
C LEU A 923 -8.07 13.64 -21.17
N LEU A 924 -7.47 13.43 -22.35
CA LEU A 924 -6.13 13.94 -22.69
C LEU A 924 -6.15 15.33 -23.35
N GLY A 925 -7.33 15.96 -23.49
CA GLY A 925 -7.49 17.24 -24.18
C GLY A 925 -7.24 17.16 -25.70
N LYS A 926 -7.31 15.95 -26.28
CA LYS A 926 -7.14 15.70 -27.72
C LYS A 926 -8.47 15.63 -28.48
N ALA A 927 -9.58 15.60 -27.76
CA ALA A 927 -10.92 15.75 -28.31
C ALA A 927 -11.70 16.77 -27.47
N SER A 928 -12.61 17.50 -28.11
CA SER A 928 -13.43 18.53 -27.46
C SER A 928 -14.74 18.00 -26.88
N TYR A 929 -15.14 16.77 -27.21
CA TYR A 929 -16.38 16.15 -26.77
C TYR A 929 -16.18 14.65 -26.54
N TYR A 930 -17.03 14.05 -25.72
CA TYR A 930 -17.04 12.60 -25.52
C TYR A 930 -18.40 11.98 -25.26
N ARG A 931 -19.47 12.76 -25.15
CA ARG A 931 -20.84 12.28 -24.90
C ARG A 931 -21.75 12.72 -26.04
N GLY A 932 -22.79 11.92 -26.28
CA GLY A 932 -23.86 12.35 -27.16
C GLY A 932 -24.73 13.43 -26.51
N PRO A 933 -25.80 13.86 -27.19
CA PRO A 933 -26.75 14.79 -26.61
C PRO A 933 -27.43 14.14 -25.40
N VAL A 934 -27.88 14.96 -24.46
CA VAL A 934 -28.62 14.53 -23.26
C VAL A 934 -29.96 15.25 -23.23
N ALA A 935 -31.03 14.56 -22.84
CA ALA A 935 -32.29 15.21 -22.56
C ALA A 935 -32.21 15.90 -21.19
N VAL A 936 -32.64 17.16 -21.12
CA VAL A 936 -32.49 18.01 -19.93
C VAL A 936 -33.82 18.35 -19.26
N GLU A 937 -34.88 18.52 -20.05
CA GLU A 937 -36.19 18.94 -19.56
C GLU A 937 -37.28 18.42 -20.51
N GLY A 938 -38.47 18.18 -19.98
CA GLY A 938 -39.66 17.88 -20.76
C GLY A 938 -40.81 18.81 -20.37
N ARG A 939 -41.64 19.22 -21.33
CA ARG A 939 -42.79 20.10 -21.08
C ARG A 939 -43.99 19.72 -21.94
N VAL A 940 -45.18 20.00 -21.42
CA VAL A 940 -46.42 19.91 -22.19
C VAL A 940 -46.54 21.14 -23.09
N SER A 941 -46.57 20.93 -24.41
CA SER A 941 -46.59 22.02 -25.41
C SER A 941 -47.93 22.15 -26.14
N GLY A 942 -48.88 21.26 -25.85
CA GLY A 942 -50.24 21.28 -26.39
C GLY A 942 -51.04 20.06 -25.94
N ALA A 943 -52.31 19.99 -26.33
CA ALA A 943 -53.15 18.82 -26.09
C ALA A 943 -52.55 17.59 -26.81
N GLY A 944 -51.98 16.66 -26.05
CA GLY A 944 -51.32 15.47 -26.60
C GLY A 944 -49.91 15.72 -27.16
N ILE A 945 -49.26 16.84 -26.83
CA ILE A 945 -47.93 17.20 -27.36
C ILE A 945 -46.96 17.41 -26.22
N LEU A 946 -45.84 16.68 -26.24
CA LEU A 946 -44.73 16.84 -25.31
C LEU A 946 -43.47 17.28 -26.08
N ASP A 947 -42.77 18.28 -25.56
CA ASP A 947 -41.46 18.69 -26.07
C ASP A 947 -40.39 18.28 -25.07
N ILE A 948 -39.33 17.65 -25.56
CA ILE A 948 -38.15 17.24 -24.79
C ILE A 948 -36.97 18.07 -25.26
N ALA A 949 -36.48 18.94 -24.38
CA ALA A 949 -35.30 19.76 -24.60
C ALA A 949 -34.03 18.92 -24.47
N LEU A 950 -33.08 19.16 -25.36
CA LEU A 950 -31.80 18.49 -25.45
C LEU A 950 -30.66 19.48 -25.24
N LYS A 951 -29.57 18.98 -24.65
CA LYS A 951 -28.29 19.66 -24.61
C LYS A 951 -27.26 18.84 -25.37
N HIS A 952 -26.56 19.46 -26.31
CA HIS A 952 -25.50 18.83 -27.08
C HIS A 952 -24.25 18.58 -26.23
N GLY A 953 -23.71 17.37 -26.28
CA GLY A 953 -22.40 17.02 -25.72
C GLY A 953 -21.26 17.28 -26.70
N GLY A 954 -21.56 17.22 -27.99
CA GLY A 954 -20.76 17.62 -29.13
C GLY A 954 -21.69 17.82 -30.33
N GLY A 955 -21.16 18.37 -31.42
CA GLY A 955 -22.00 18.71 -32.57
C GLY A 955 -22.95 19.87 -32.25
N SER A 956 -23.93 20.08 -33.13
CA SER A 956 -24.88 21.20 -33.06
C SER A 956 -26.26 20.85 -33.57
N ASP A 957 -26.49 19.60 -33.97
CA ASP A 957 -27.75 19.16 -34.55
C ASP A 957 -27.97 17.66 -34.30
N ILE A 958 -29.21 17.21 -34.43
CA ILE A 958 -29.65 15.83 -34.25
C ILE A 958 -30.32 15.27 -35.50
N SER A 959 -30.32 13.94 -35.61
CA SER A 959 -31.01 13.15 -36.63
C SER A 959 -31.59 11.88 -36.01
N PRO A 960 -32.60 11.22 -36.63
CA PRO A 960 -33.33 11.61 -37.85
C PRO A 960 -34.38 12.70 -37.60
N VAL A 961 -35.01 13.20 -38.67
CA VAL A 961 -36.07 14.23 -38.59
C VAL A 961 -37.40 13.64 -38.13
N ASP A 962 -37.72 12.41 -38.56
CA ASP A 962 -38.94 11.70 -38.21
C ASP A 962 -38.65 10.21 -37.93
N GLY A 963 -39.69 9.46 -37.54
CA GLY A 963 -39.58 8.03 -37.30
C GLY A 963 -38.64 7.67 -36.15
N ILE A 964 -38.48 8.58 -35.19
CA ILE A 964 -37.58 8.42 -34.04
C ILE A 964 -38.12 7.33 -33.11
N SER A 965 -37.31 6.32 -32.82
CA SER A 965 -37.69 5.18 -31.98
C SER A 965 -37.15 5.31 -30.55
N GLY A 966 -37.66 4.47 -29.64
CA GLY A 966 -37.05 4.26 -28.31
C GLY A 966 -37.65 5.06 -27.17
N TRP A 967 -38.72 5.81 -27.43
CA TRP A 967 -39.46 6.57 -26.43
C TRP A 967 -40.62 5.76 -25.83
N GLU A 968 -40.83 5.93 -24.53
CA GLU A 968 -41.99 5.45 -23.77
C GLU A 968 -42.56 6.64 -22.99
N VAL A 969 -43.88 6.80 -23.00
CA VAL A 969 -44.59 7.81 -22.20
C VAL A 969 -45.52 7.08 -21.24
N LEU A 970 -45.43 7.44 -19.96
CA LEU A 970 -46.32 6.97 -18.91
C LEU A 970 -47.16 8.13 -18.38
N MET A 971 -48.46 7.91 -18.21
CA MET A 971 -49.35 8.80 -17.46
C MET A 971 -49.85 8.06 -16.21
N ASP A 972 -49.62 8.65 -15.04
CA ASP A 972 -49.90 8.06 -13.72
C ASP A 972 -49.38 6.62 -13.59
N GLY A 973 -48.19 6.37 -14.16
CA GLY A 973 -47.51 5.08 -14.14
C GLY A 973 -47.98 4.07 -15.19
N LYS A 974 -48.95 4.41 -16.06
CA LYS A 974 -49.45 3.53 -17.13
C LYS A 974 -48.94 3.96 -18.51
N PRO A 975 -48.49 3.03 -19.37
CA PRO A 975 -48.07 3.36 -20.73
C PRO A 975 -49.17 4.01 -21.55
N VAL A 976 -48.80 5.02 -22.33
CA VAL A 976 -49.66 5.73 -23.28
C VAL A 976 -49.10 5.57 -24.69
N PRO A 977 -49.95 5.27 -25.69
CA PRO A 977 -49.52 5.16 -27.08
C PRO A 977 -48.91 6.48 -27.60
N ILE A 978 -47.77 6.35 -28.28
CA ILE A 978 -47.15 7.45 -29.03
C ILE A 978 -47.55 7.31 -30.49
N THR A 979 -48.11 8.37 -31.07
CA THR A 979 -48.47 8.39 -32.49
C THR A 979 -47.24 8.63 -33.37
N THR A 980 -46.43 9.63 -33.04
CA THR A 980 -45.17 9.89 -33.75
C THR A 980 -44.20 10.68 -32.87
N VAL A 981 -42.90 10.55 -33.19
CA VAL A 981 -41.82 11.32 -32.57
C VAL A 981 -40.98 11.94 -33.69
N VAL A 982 -40.76 13.24 -33.60
CA VAL A 982 -40.06 14.02 -34.62
C VAL A 982 -39.03 14.96 -33.98
N ARG A 983 -38.00 15.30 -34.75
CA ARG A 983 -37.14 16.44 -34.46
C ARG A 983 -37.93 17.71 -34.74
N HIS A 984 -38.18 18.52 -33.71
CA HIS A 984 -38.79 19.84 -33.89
C HIS A 984 -37.76 20.85 -34.39
N ASP A 985 -36.59 20.88 -33.74
CA ASP A 985 -35.43 21.68 -34.08
C ASP A 985 -34.15 20.97 -33.59
N ALA A 986 -33.00 21.65 -33.63
CA ALA A 986 -31.71 21.06 -33.27
C ALA A 986 -31.60 20.66 -31.78
N GLU A 987 -32.43 21.25 -30.91
CA GLU A 987 -32.38 21.08 -29.46
C GLU A 987 -33.68 20.51 -28.89
N THR A 988 -34.66 20.17 -29.72
CA THR A 988 -35.98 19.75 -29.26
C THR A 988 -36.50 18.53 -30.01
N ILE A 989 -36.86 17.49 -29.25
CA ILE A 989 -37.67 16.35 -29.75
C ILE A 989 -39.13 16.59 -29.37
N ARG A 990 -40.04 16.42 -30.32
CA ARG A 990 -41.49 16.51 -30.10
C ARG A 990 -42.14 15.14 -30.20
N ILE A 991 -42.92 14.80 -29.19
CA ILE A 991 -43.68 13.55 -29.06
C ILE A 991 -45.16 13.88 -29.17
N PHE A 992 -45.87 13.18 -30.06
CA PHE A 992 -47.31 13.29 -30.23
C PHE A 992 -47.99 12.04 -29.67
N LEU A 993 -49.03 12.25 -28.86
CA LEU A 993 -49.86 11.22 -28.24
C LEU A 993 -51.25 11.21 -28.89
N ASP A 994 -51.93 10.06 -28.82
CA ASP A 994 -53.30 9.88 -29.30
C ASP A 994 -54.37 10.39 -28.31
N HIS A 995 -53.95 10.85 -27.13
CA HIS A 995 -54.79 11.31 -26.04
C HIS A 995 -54.27 12.65 -25.48
N PRO A 996 -55.16 13.52 -24.96
CA PRO A 996 -54.74 14.71 -24.26
C PRO A 996 -53.93 14.34 -23.02
N VAL A 997 -52.98 15.21 -22.70
CA VAL A 997 -52.10 15.03 -21.55
C VAL A 997 -52.87 15.34 -20.26
N SER A 998 -52.86 14.41 -19.30
CA SER A 998 -53.48 14.58 -17.98
C SER A 998 -52.73 13.79 -16.90
N GLY A 999 -52.68 14.32 -15.68
CA GLY A 999 -52.02 13.65 -14.56
C GLY A 999 -50.50 13.77 -14.60
N ARG A 1000 -49.79 12.92 -13.84
CA ARG A 1000 -48.32 12.94 -13.77
C ARG A 1000 -47.72 12.19 -14.95
N ILE A 1001 -46.78 12.81 -15.65
CA ILE A 1001 -46.20 12.24 -16.86
C ILE A 1001 -44.75 11.84 -16.59
N LYS A 1002 -44.38 10.67 -17.09
CA LYS A 1002 -42.98 10.23 -17.15
C LYS A 1002 -42.63 9.84 -18.56
N VAL A 1003 -41.61 10.47 -19.12
CA VAL A 1003 -41.05 10.13 -20.42
C VAL A 1003 -39.74 9.37 -20.21
N ARG A 1004 -39.57 8.26 -20.91
CA ARG A 1004 -38.34 7.47 -20.88
C ARG A 1004 -37.79 7.26 -22.28
N TYR A 1005 -36.47 7.22 -22.37
CA TYR A 1005 -35.77 6.94 -23.62
C TYR A 1005 -34.78 5.78 -23.42
N LEU A 1006 -34.85 4.80 -24.31
CA LEU A 1006 -34.05 3.57 -24.29
C LEU A 1006 -34.11 2.80 -22.94
N TYR A 1007 -35.30 2.73 -22.36
CA TYR A 1007 -35.57 2.04 -21.10
C TYR A 1007 -35.60 0.50 -21.23
N GLY A 1008 -35.15 -0.20 -20.20
CA GLY A 1008 -35.35 -1.64 -20.06
C GLY A 1008 -34.28 -2.49 -20.72
N ALA A 1009 -34.51 -3.81 -20.80
CA ALA A 1009 -33.50 -4.75 -21.26
C ALA A 1009 -33.26 -4.67 -22.76
N MET A 1010 -34.31 -4.46 -23.55
CA MET A 1010 -34.27 -4.44 -25.01
C MET A 1010 -35.16 -3.33 -25.60
N PRO A 1011 -34.79 -2.05 -25.42
CA PRO A 1011 -35.56 -0.95 -26.01
C PRO A 1011 -35.49 -0.96 -27.54
N ASP A 1012 -36.48 -0.32 -28.16
CA ASP A 1012 -36.50 -0.09 -29.61
C ASP A 1012 -35.47 0.97 -30.03
N ALA A 1013 -34.34 0.50 -30.56
CA ALA A 1013 -33.27 1.36 -31.07
C ALA A 1013 -33.09 1.22 -32.58
N ARG A 1014 -34.17 1.04 -33.34
CA ARG A 1014 -34.13 0.97 -34.82
C ARG A 1014 -33.72 2.31 -35.45
N ASN A 1015 -34.30 3.40 -34.98
CA ASN A 1015 -34.03 4.78 -35.43
C ASN A 1015 -33.76 5.69 -34.21
N PRO A 1016 -32.65 5.47 -33.49
CA PRO A 1016 -32.32 6.27 -32.32
C PRO A 1016 -31.83 7.66 -32.73
N VAL A 1017 -32.05 8.65 -31.87
CA VAL A 1017 -31.51 10.01 -32.04
C VAL A 1017 -29.99 9.98 -31.97
N ARG A 1018 -29.32 10.69 -32.90
CA ARG A 1018 -27.86 10.84 -33.00
C ARG A 1018 -27.49 12.29 -33.27
N ASP A 1019 -26.37 12.74 -32.71
CA ASP A 1019 -25.78 14.02 -33.10
C ASP A 1019 -25.17 14.00 -34.51
N ASN A 1020 -24.82 15.19 -35.01
CA ASN A 1020 -24.12 15.40 -36.27
C ASN A 1020 -22.58 15.39 -36.13
N THR A 1021 -22.03 14.87 -35.02
CA THR A 1021 -20.57 14.74 -34.91
C THR A 1021 -20.04 13.67 -35.87
N GLY A 1022 -18.73 13.66 -36.12
CA GLY A 1022 -18.11 12.62 -36.95
C GLY A 1022 -18.31 11.18 -36.43
N LEU A 1023 -18.66 11.01 -35.15
CA LEU A 1023 -18.98 9.70 -34.56
C LEU A 1023 -20.48 9.42 -34.47
N GLN A 1024 -21.33 10.42 -34.77
CA GLN A 1024 -22.79 10.37 -34.66
C GLN A 1024 -23.21 9.74 -33.33
N LEU A 1025 -22.81 10.38 -32.22
CA LEU A 1025 -23.04 9.83 -30.90
C LEU A 1025 -24.55 9.85 -30.59
N PRO A 1026 -25.10 8.76 -30.05
CA PRO A 1026 -26.52 8.64 -29.78
C PRO A 1026 -26.93 9.51 -28.59
N LEU A 1027 -28.19 9.95 -28.57
CA LEU A 1027 -28.83 10.51 -27.38
C LEU A 1027 -28.68 9.54 -26.21
N GLU A 1028 -28.26 10.06 -25.06
CA GLU A 1028 -28.06 9.28 -23.86
C GLU A 1028 -29.41 8.85 -23.26
N PRO A 1029 -29.53 7.64 -22.67
CA PRO A 1029 -30.77 7.19 -22.04
C PRO A 1029 -31.22 8.13 -20.92
N CYS A 1030 -32.53 8.33 -20.80
CA CYS A 1030 -33.10 9.23 -19.80
C CYS A 1030 -34.45 8.76 -19.25
N GLU A 1031 -34.79 9.24 -18.07
CA GLU A 1031 -36.13 9.24 -17.50
C GLU A 1031 -36.42 10.66 -17.00
N ILE A 1032 -37.48 11.28 -17.51
CA ILE A 1032 -37.87 12.66 -17.22
C ILE A 1032 -39.30 12.64 -16.68
N ASP A 1033 -39.48 13.18 -15.48
CA ASP A 1033 -40.80 13.50 -14.95
C ASP A 1033 -41.21 14.88 -15.49
N ILE A 1034 -42.42 15.00 -16.04
CA ILE A 1034 -43.01 16.26 -16.51
C ILE A 1034 -44.16 16.61 -15.57
N GLU A 1035 -44.05 17.76 -14.92
CA GLU A 1035 -45.04 18.29 -13.97
C GLU A 1035 -46.27 18.89 -14.65
#